data_AF-A0A1H6LCY2-F1
#
_entry.id   AF-A0A1H6LCY2-F1
#
_cell.length_a   1.000
_cell.length_b   1.000
_cell.length_c   1.000
_cell.angle_alpha   90.00
_cell.angle_beta   90.00
_cell.angle_gamma   90.00
#
_symmetry.space_group_name_H-M   'P 1'
#
loop_
_entity.id
_entity.type
_entity.pdbx_description
1 polymer ?
#
loop_
_entity_poly.entity_id
_entity_poly.type
_entity_poly.pdbx_seq_one_letter_code
_entity_poly.pdbx_strand_id
1 'polypeptide(L)'
;MGYELPDKIQNRIKENFYNYLDACDTIRDIEVEIEAQKKQNVTEEIAGMMPAIKEDAHTDAVKQVRAEYRLADGRRIYGLSTLNSESIIINGLETSPNSFIPDRALNDPVGEDTRLYFDDQNDKWFVREKNGLPKLISRFVIVGCLIVNASGPGKCLAFVVFLKGRADPLIFWDGVIEASELCRQTQFHQRGLSYARKDLYHESFLRALRLCKAVCFLTLPKHAGWNWTPEGSRIFVDSAMMRPEFEGLFLKKDTREKKCNKMYNVFCDITLESTDRKFDDVVADYHSLLPDTLPNIIGTVISAASRLLPQYKEEGLLQDRLLVMETSDDDTAKAIIAVTQNKNHRSTEALFSSMRMPYIEEEITHYVDCVAIMRHSCTICSMHDRNKVIKYLYELLQNGYADDDLRRLLPVLLIDNAGTIPEEFQIHQLSIADRLKVDSIEQVQRVMGELDYFVVKLAEQNPDAVKQRIKAAVTTAKEIVSTLPRRSQSSSAVMLLSTAIMMNEVGVLTDAAVQRVQDWLRTEAKSRTSMGRSVCKAVGTALSNLICNDSNTIGKQYGPPFYTIDGVLVASDDSINVTKDKMNDELLADVSVGRNTALQYLQDEDVLFKDEKSKGEQKTWTVKTEDGISKTRRFYSLSRDLLSPEANRIVDEAVASDLFHKPNKHIDHFFPFIKHPRLDMYAGQVITDYKHGTPFIAVTGAQGSGKSTWLMMQVLQRAEADDLVVVMDPTNSFCREELIAHGIPIEKIDKSFSFWDMSTQGWPVDILNFEDCKDITQRVQRLSSLLISGMHLTGPNQKAIVMAKVEEWLKEYEINNNLSIFNLPKRFDENADERKLKTRLDALLSTVKESGNGVQPPGWDKFLSDRGKVFVISSGDATINVEGNPFDVLFDTLYSYKDKHKDGSMTLILDEVQTFNHHKTSTLVNILSRVRKDNISVILASQDFLNASLTMVYKYCGTHILFRPLGEECTKAVAELTKLDINVIRTLPDFNCAVMGSVYSEYFKRNIQLITAIMGESYRPPYVG
;
A
#
# COMPACT_ATOMS: atom_id res chain seq x y z
N MET A 1 -28.09 158.28 -26.71
CA MET A 1 -29.43 158.33 -26.09
C MET A 1 -29.57 157.10 -25.24
N GLY A 2 -29.32 157.26 -23.94
CA GLY A 2 -29.61 156.23 -22.96
C GLY A 2 -31.12 156.16 -22.74
N TYR A 3 -31.64 154.95 -22.63
CA TYR A 3 -32.91 154.68 -21.96
C TYR A 3 -32.60 153.72 -20.82
N GLU A 4 -32.45 154.31 -19.63
CA GLU A 4 -32.49 153.60 -18.36
C GLU A 4 -33.87 152.92 -18.23
N LEU A 5 -33.86 151.60 -18.02
CA LEU A 5 -35.06 150.86 -17.68
C LEU A 5 -35.44 151.20 -16.22
N PRO A 6 -36.70 151.55 -15.92
CA PRO A 6 -37.11 151.95 -14.58
C PRO A 6 -36.87 150.87 -13.52
N ASP A 7 -36.31 151.25 -12.36
CA ASP A 7 -36.04 150.40 -11.18
C ASP A 7 -37.22 149.54 -10.72
N LYS A 8 -38.46 149.91 -11.08
CA LYS A 8 -39.67 149.11 -10.79
C LYS A 8 -39.73 147.77 -11.52
N ILE A 9 -39.06 147.60 -12.67
CA ILE A 9 -39.07 146.33 -13.42
C ILE A 9 -38.01 145.36 -12.88
N GLN A 10 -36.85 145.85 -12.44
CA GLN A 10 -35.82 144.99 -11.84
C GLN A 10 -36.26 144.35 -10.52
N ASN A 11 -36.99 145.09 -9.67
CA ASN A 11 -37.49 144.53 -8.40
C ASN A 11 -38.55 143.45 -8.61
N ARG A 12 -39.39 143.58 -9.63
CA ARG A 12 -40.44 142.59 -9.95
C ARG A 12 -39.87 141.31 -10.55
N ILE A 13 -38.76 141.40 -11.29
CA ILE A 13 -38.04 140.22 -11.80
C ILE A 13 -37.31 139.50 -10.65
N LYS A 14 -36.74 140.23 -9.68
CA LYS A 14 -36.12 139.64 -8.49
C LYS A 14 -37.13 138.92 -7.58
N GLU A 15 -38.30 139.51 -7.33
CA GLU A 15 -39.36 138.83 -6.54
C GLU A 15 -39.86 137.56 -7.23
N ASN A 16 -40.08 137.60 -8.56
CA ASN A 16 -40.52 136.41 -9.29
C ASN A 16 -39.45 135.31 -9.36
N PHE A 17 -38.16 135.68 -9.39
CA PHE A 17 -37.07 134.70 -9.36
C PHE A 17 -36.89 134.06 -7.98
N TYR A 18 -37.07 134.83 -6.90
CA TYR A 18 -37.09 134.29 -5.53
C TYR A 18 -38.28 133.35 -5.31
N ASN A 19 -39.47 133.71 -5.77
CA ASN A 19 -40.65 132.82 -5.68
C ASN A 19 -40.48 131.53 -6.52
N TYR A 20 -39.73 131.59 -7.63
CA TYR A 20 -39.42 130.41 -8.43
C TYR A 20 -38.41 129.49 -7.74
N LEU A 21 -37.37 130.05 -7.12
CA LEU A 21 -36.38 129.27 -6.35
C LEU A 21 -37.02 128.61 -5.11
N ASP A 22 -37.88 129.33 -4.40
CA ASP A 22 -38.60 128.80 -3.23
C ASP A 22 -39.57 127.68 -3.63
N ALA A 23 -40.21 127.80 -4.80
CA ALA A 23 -41.02 126.72 -5.37
C ALA A 23 -40.17 125.51 -5.79
N CYS A 24 -38.96 125.72 -6.33
CA CYS A 24 -38.05 124.63 -6.68
C CYS A 24 -37.51 123.89 -5.45
N ASP A 25 -37.16 124.61 -4.38
CA ASP A 25 -36.71 124.00 -3.12
C ASP A 25 -37.85 123.24 -2.43
N THR A 26 -39.08 123.79 -2.45
CA THR A 26 -40.27 123.09 -1.94
C THR A 26 -40.58 121.82 -2.74
N ILE A 27 -40.45 121.85 -4.07
CA ILE A 27 -40.61 120.64 -4.91
C ILE A 27 -39.54 119.61 -4.58
N ARG A 28 -38.30 120.03 -4.35
CA ARG A 28 -37.20 119.13 -4.01
C ARG A 28 -37.39 118.48 -2.63
N ASP A 29 -37.87 119.24 -1.65
CA ASP A 29 -38.16 118.72 -0.32
C ASP A 29 -39.35 117.74 -0.35
N ILE A 30 -40.39 118.03 -1.16
CA ILE A 30 -41.50 117.11 -1.42
C ILE A 30 -41.01 115.84 -2.15
N GLU A 31 -40.08 115.94 -3.10
CA GLU A 31 -39.50 114.78 -3.78
C GLU A 31 -38.70 113.89 -2.82
N VAL A 32 -37.90 114.48 -1.92
CA VAL A 32 -37.16 113.74 -0.88
C VAL A 32 -38.12 113.06 0.10
N GLU A 33 -39.20 113.73 0.49
CA GLU A 33 -40.20 113.19 1.41
C GLU A 33 -41.04 112.07 0.77
N ILE A 34 -41.40 112.22 -0.51
CA ILE A 34 -42.03 111.15 -1.32
C ILE A 34 -41.10 109.95 -1.48
N GLU A 35 -39.80 110.18 -1.67
CA GLU A 35 -38.82 109.11 -1.84
C GLU A 35 -38.53 108.39 -0.51
N ALA A 36 -38.56 109.12 0.61
CA ALA A 36 -38.50 108.55 1.96
C ALA A 36 -39.76 107.73 2.30
N GLN A 37 -40.96 108.24 1.99
CA GLN A 37 -42.21 107.50 2.16
C GLN A 37 -42.29 106.28 1.25
N LYS A 38 -41.81 106.37 0.00
CA LYS A 38 -41.70 105.20 -0.90
C LYS A 38 -40.74 104.16 -0.33
N LYS A 39 -39.58 104.55 0.20
CA LYS A 39 -38.65 103.61 0.85
C LYS A 39 -39.25 102.98 2.11
N GLN A 40 -39.97 103.74 2.93
CA GLN A 40 -40.62 103.20 4.12
C GLN A 40 -41.75 102.23 3.77
N ASN A 41 -42.62 102.59 2.82
CA ASN A 41 -43.69 101.70 2.34
C ASN A 41 -43.15 100.41 1.71
N VAL A 42 -42.08 100.48 0.91
CA VAL A 42 -41.43 99.28 0.35
C VAL A 42 -40.78 98.43 1.44
N THR A 43 -40.21 99.05 2.48
CA THR A 43 -39.61 98.30 3.60
C THR A 43 -40.67 97.62 4.47
N GLU A 44 -41.83 98.25 4.67
CA GLU A 44 -42.98 97.65 5.36
C GLU A 44 -43.66 96.56 4.51
N GLU A 45 -43.75 96.72 3.17
CA GLU A 45 -44.19 95.65 2.25
C GLU A 45 -43.25 94.44 2.28
N ILE A 46 -41.94 94.67 2.22
CA ILE A 46 -40.93 93.60 2.28
C ILE A 46 -40.93 92.94 3.68
N ALA A 47 -41.11 93.68 4.76
CA ALA A 47 -41.25 93.14 6.11
C ALA A 47 -42.55 92.31 6.26
N GLY A 48 -43.63 92.70 5.59
CA GLY A 48 -44.88 91.94 5.50
C GLY A 48 -44.78 90.68 4.62
N MET A 49 -43.98 90.69 3.56
CA MET A 49 -43.73 89.54 2.68
C MET A 49 -42.64 88.58 3.20
N MET A 50 -41.77 89.03 4.11
CA MET A 50 -40.65 88.23 4.60
C MET A 50 -41.03 86.94 5.34
N PRO A 51 -42.09 86.90 6.16
CA PRO A 51 -42.59 85.65 6.71
C PRO A 51 -42.98 84.65 5.61
N ALA A 52 -43.69 85.10 4.57
CA ALA A 52 -44.12 84.25 3.46
C ALA A 52 -42.92 83.72 2.63
N ILE A 53 -41.94 84.58 2.32
CA ILE A 53 -40.72 84.16 1.60
C ILE A 53 -39.87 83.18 2.42
N LYS A 54 -39.78 83.37 3.76
CA LYS A 54 -39.09 82.43 4.65
C LYS A 54 -39.83 81.09 4.74
N GLU A 55 -41.15 81.11 4.73
CA GLU A 55 -42.00 79.92 4.74
C GLU A 55 -41.93 79.16 3.41
N ASP A 56 -41.90 79.86 2.27
CA ASP A 56 -41.68 79.28 0.94
C ASP A 56 -40.26 78.69 0.81
N ALA A 57 -39.22 79.42 1.25
CA ALA A 57 -37.84 78.90 1.24
C ALA A 57 -37.66 77.70 2.19
N HIS A 58 -38.30 77.71 3.37
CA HIS A 58 -38.30 76.57 4.27
C HIS A 58 -39.02 75.36 3.65
N THR A 59 -40.16 75.61 3.01
CA THR A 59 -40.92 74.60 2.26
C THR A 59 -40.07 73.95 1.17
N ASP A 60 -39.39 74.75 0.35
CA ASP A 60 -38.54 74.25 -0.73
C ASP A 60 -37.33 73.48 -0.20
N ALA A 61 -36.71 73.96 0.88
CA ALA A 61 -35.62 73.23 1.55
C ALA A 61 -36.08 71.86 2.10
N VAL A 62 -37.27 71.80 2.73
CA VAL A 62 -37.85 70.54 3.22
C VAL A 62 -38.15 69.58 2.07
N LYS A 63 -38.65 70.07 0.93
CA LYS A 63 -38.87 69.27 -0.28
C LYS A 63 -37.56 68.69 -0.82
N GLN A 64 -36.51 69.52 -0.91
CA GLN A 64 -35.21 69.08 -1.41
C GLN A 64 -34.56 68.02 -0.51
N VAL A 65 -34.50 68.26 0.81
CA VAL A 65 -33.92 67.30 1.77
C VAL A 65 -34.65 65.96 1.73
N ARG A 66 -35.99 65.97 1.63
CA ARG A 66 -36.77 64.73 1.51
C ARG A 66 -36.54 64.01 0.19
N ALA A 67 -36.38 64.74 -0.91
CA ALA A 67 -36.05 64.15 -2.21
C ALA A 67 -34.67 63.49 -2.20
N GLU A 68 -33.67 64.14 -1.60
CA GLU A 68 -32.32 63.59 -1.42
C GLU A 68 -32.32 62.34 -0.52
N TYR A 69 -33.08 62.36 0.59
CA TYR A 69 -33.23 61.19 1.46
C TYR A 69 -33.84 59.99 0.70
N ARG A 70 -34.88 60.20 -0.11
CA ARG A 70 -35.48 59.14 -0.93
C ARG A 70 -34.48 58.58 -1.95
N LEU A 71 -33.65 59.43 -2.55
CA LEU A 71 -32.58 59.00 -3.46
C LEU A 71 -31.49 58.22 -2.74
N ALA A 72 -31.11 58.61 -1.52
CA ALA A 72 -30.14 57.89 -0.71
C ALA A 72 -30.64 56.48 -0.33
N ASP A 73 -31.91 56.37 0.08
CA ASP A 73 -32.57 55.07 0.33
C ASP A 73 -32.63 54.21 -0.95
N GLY A 74 -32.90 54.84 -2.10
CA GLY A 74 -32.88 54.17 -3.39
C GLY A 74 -31.50 53.63 -3.78
N ARG A 75 -30.43 54.41 -3.56
CA ARG A 75 -29.05 53.95 -3.77
C ARG A 75 -28.68 52.80 -2.83
N ARG A 76 -29.14 52.83 -1.58
CA ARG A 76 -28.97 51.72 -0.64
C ARG A 76 -29.60 50.44 -1.19
N ILE A 77 -30.79 50.53 -1.77
CA ILE A 77 -31.50 49.38 -2.38
C ILE A 77 -30.72 48.81 -3.57
N TYR A 78 -30.20 49.68 -4.44
CA TYR A 78 -29.32 49.25 -5.53
C TYR A 78 -28.07 48.53 -5.00
N GLY A 79 -27.48 49.01 -3.90
CA GLY A 79 -26.33 48.38 -3.23
C GLY A 79 -26.65 47.08 -2.46
N LEU A 80 -27.90 46.60 -2.41
CA LEU A 80 -28.24 45.36 -1.70
C LEU A 80 -27.69 44.09 -2.36
N SER A 81 -27.46 44.12 -3.67
CA SER A 81 -26.96 42.98 -4.46
C SER A 81 -26.11 43.44 -5.64
N THR A 82 -25.02 42.72 -5.92
CA THR A 82 -24.22 42.87 -7.14
C THR A 82 -24.92 42.31 -8.38
N LEU A 83 -26.05 41.64 -8.22
CA LEU A 83 -26.91 41.17 -9.30
C LEU A 83 -27.96 42.21 -9.72
N ASN A 84 -27.95 43.38 -9.09
CA ASN A 84 -28.77 44.51 -9.50
C ASN A 84 -28.13 45.22 -10.69
N SER A 85 -28.94 45.60 -11.68
CA SER A 85 -28.47 46.38 -12.84
C SER A 85 -29.45 47.47 -13.24
N GLU A 86 -28.95 48.57 -13.79
CA GLU A 86 -29.80 49.68 -14.27
C GLU A 86 -30.50 49.35 -15.59
N SER A 87 -29.87 48.53 -16.42
CA SER A 87 -30.44 47.96 -17.66
C SER A 87 -30.14 46.47 -17.78
N ILE A 88 -30.87 45.78 -18.65
CA ILE A 88 -30.62 44.36 -19.01
C ILE A 88 -30.79 44.16 -20.51
N ILE A 89 -30.11 43.15 -21.05
CA ILE A 89 -30.25 42.77 -22.46
C ILE A 89 -31.28 41.63 -22.55
N ILE A 90 -32.40 41.87 -23.24
CA ILE A 90 -33.40 40.84 -23.53
C ILE A 90 -33.48 40.68 -25.05
N ASN A 91 -33.23 39.46 -25.55
CA ASN A 91 -33.22 39.15 -26.99
C ASN A 91 -32.32 40.08 -27.82
N GLY A 92 -31.17 40.48 -27.26
CA GLY A 92 -30.21 41.39 -27.91
C GLY A 92 -30.58 42.88 -27.86
N LEU A 93 -31.67 43.26 -27.18
CA LEU A 93 -32.09 44.65 -27.01
C LEU A 93 -31.90 45.09 -25.55
N GLU A 94 -31.24 46.23 -25.37
CA GLU A 94 -31.12 46.87 -24.07
C GLU A 94 -32.49 47.39 -23.61
N THR A 95 -32.93 46.93 -22.44
CA THR A 95 -34.23 47.25 -21.86
C THR A 95 -34.02 48.10 -20.61
N SER A 96 -34.67 49.26 -20.56
CA SER A 96 -34.69 50.14 -19.40
C SER A 96 -35.92 49.90 -18.51
N PRO A 97 -35.89 50.35 -17.23
CA PRO A 97 -37.02 50.21 -16.32
C PRO A 97 -38.33 50.83 -16.84
N ASN A 98 -38.22 51.84 -17.70
CA ASN A 98 -39.36 52.54 -18.31
C ASN A 98 -40.23 51.64 -19.20
N SER A 99 -39.69 50.51 -19.66
CA SER A 99 -40.43 49.48 -20.40
C SER A 99 -41.37 48.64 -19.51
N PHE A 100 -41.26 48.76 -18.19
CA PHE A 100 -42.07 48.06 -17.19
C PHE A 100 -42.94 49.03 -16.39
N ILE A 101 -42.41 50.21 -16.07
CA ILE A 101 -43.10 51.27 -15.34
C ILE A 101 -43.06 52.53 -16.24
N PRO A 102 -44.08 52.78 -17.07
CA PRO A 102 -44.05 53.89 -18.01
C PRO A 102 -44.13 55.25 -17.30
N ASP A 103 -43.23 56.15 -17.68
CA ASP A 103 -43.02 57.52 -17.14
C ASP A 103 -44.15 58.53 -17.43
N ARG A 104 -45.32 58.09 -17.91
CA ARG A 104 -46.38 59.04 -18.33
C ARG A 104 -46.98 59.76 -17.12
N ALA A 105 -46.71 61.06 -17.02
CA ALA A 105 -47.53 61.98 -16.26
C ALA A 105 -48.96 61.95 -16.82
N LEU A 106 -49.88 61.32 -16.09
CA LEU A 106 -51.31 61.56 -16.32
C LEU A 106 -51.61 62.94 -15.72
N ASN A 107 -51.67 63.95 -16.59
CA ASN A 107 -52.49 65.11 -16.28
C ASN A 107 -53.91 64.58 -16.17
N ASP A 108 -54.50 64.66 -14.97
CA ASP A 108 -55.94 64.38 -14.81
C ASP A 108 -56.66 65.17 -15.91
N PRO A 109 -57.48 64.52 -16.77
CA PRO A 109 -58.20 65.24 -17.82
C PRO A 109 -58.96 66.39 -17.16
N VAL A 110 -58.78 67.61 -17.66
CA VAL A 110 -59.52 68.78 -17.18
C VAL A 110 -61.00 68.51 -17.47
N GLY A 111 -61.72 67.99 -16.48
CA GLY A 111 -63.09 67.51 -16.64
C GLY A 111 -63.61 66.51 -15.60
N GLU A 112 -62.76 65.83 -14.82
CA GLU A 112 -63.24 64.95 -13.74
C GLU A 112 -63.55 65.72 -12.44
N ASP A 113 -64.67 65.38 -11.78
CA ASP A 113 -65.06 65.98 -10.48
C ASP A 113 -64.14 65.58 -9.31
N THR A 114 -63.11 64.75 -9.54
CA THR A 114 -62.22 64.17 -8.51
C THR A 114 -60.75 64.25 -8.95
N ARG A 115 -59.88 64.89 -8.16
CA ARG A 115 -58.43 65.06 -8.45
C ARG A 115 -57.56 64.35 -7.40
N LEU A 116 -56.65 63.48 -7.82
CA LEU A 116 -55.69 62.78 -6.96
C LEU A 116 -54.30 63.43 -7.06
N TYR A 117 -53.77 63.94 -5.95
CA TYR A 117 -52.46 64.61 -5.92
C TYR A 117 -51.61 64.16 -4.72
N PHE A 118 -50.29 64.30 -4.87
CA PHE A 118 -49.32 64.01 -3.84
C PHE A 118 -48.88 65.31 -3.16
N ASP A 119 -48.96 65.35 -1.83
CA ASP A 119 -48.41 66.40 -1.00
C ASP A 119 -46.98 66.03 -0.61
N ASP A 120 -46.02 66.69 -1.27
CA ASP A 120 -44.58 66.49 -1.08
C ASP A 120 -44.05 67.03 0.26
N GLN A 121 -44.79 67.93 0.92
CA GLN A 121 -44.45 68.43 2.26
C GLN A 121 -44.82 67.44 3.36
N ASN A 122 -45.79 66.54 3.12
CA ASN A 122 -46.29 65.62 4.14
C ASN A 122 -46.21 64.14 3.76
N ASP A 123 -45.70 63.81 2.57
CA ASP A 123 -45.56 62.44 2.07
C ASP A 123 -46.91 61.69 2.01
N LYS A 124 -47.97 62.41 1.60
CA LYS A 124 -49.36 61.94 1.65
C LYS A 124 -50.07 62.12 0.32
N TRP A 125 -50.90 61.15 -0.05
CA TRP A 125 -51.78 61.23 -1.21
C TRP A 125 -53.16 61.71 -0.80
N PHE A 126 -53.65 62.75 -1.47
CA PHE A 126 -54.96 63.32 -1.21
C PHE A 126 -55.84 63.29 -2.45
N VAL A 127 -57.13 63.11 -2.24
CA VAL A 127 -58.15 63.33 -3.26
C VAL A 127 -58.95 64.59 -2.94
N ARG A 128 -59.22 65.41 -3.95
CA ARG A 128 -60.10 66.59 -3.85
C ARG A 128 -61.23 66.45 -4.86
N GLU A 129 -62.46 66.41 -4.38
CA GLU A 129 -63.65 66.57 -5.21
C GLU A 129 -63.87 68.06 -5.51
N LYS A 130 -64.48 68.43 -6.63
CA LYS A 130 -64.72 69.84 -7.02
C LYS A 130 -65.41 70.61 -5.88
N ASN A 131 -64.75 71.66 -5.36
CA ASN A 131 -65.15 72.45 -4.18
C ASN A 131 -65.17 71.71 -2.81
N GLY A 132 -64.60 70.51 -2.70
CA GLY A 132 -64.50 69.73 -1.46
C GLY A 132 -63.18 69.88 -0.69
N LEU A 133 -63.20 69.55 0.60
CA LEU A 133 -61.99 69.44 1.42
C LEU A 133 -61.11 68.25 0.95
N PRO A 134 -59.76 68.39 0.94
CA PRO A 134 -58.86 67.27 0.67
C PRO A 134 -59.09 66.10 1.63
N LYS A 135 -59.23 64.89 1.08
CA LYS A 135 -59.37 63.65 1.85
C LYS A 135 -58.14 62.78 1.64
N LEU A 136 -57.51 62.33 2.73
CA LEU A 136 -56.34 61.44 2.68
C LEU A 136 -56.73 60.09 2.05
N ILE A 137 -55.96 59.65 1.05
CA ILE A 137 -56.11 58.35 0.39
C ILE A 137 -55.09 57.35 0.91
N SER A 138 -53.81 57.71 0.89
CA SER A 138 -52.71 56.83 1.29
C SER A 138 -51.48 57.62 1.73
N ARG A 139 -50.48 56.91 2.24
CA ARG A 139 -49.17 57.44 2.62
C ARG A 139 -48.04 56.77 1.82
N PHE A 140 -48.35 56.28 0.61
CA PHE A 140 -47.38 55.57 -0.20
C PHE A 140 -46.25 56.50 -0.64
N VAL A 141 -45.06 56.23 -0.14
CA VAL A 141 -43.80 56.74 -0.65
C VAL A 141 -42.92 55.55 -0.98
N ILE A 142 -42.71 55.32 -2.27
CA ILE A 142 -41.84 54.26 -2.76
C ILE A 142 -40.43 54.83 -2.85
N VAL A 143 -39.49 54.16 -2.19
CA VAL A 143 -38.08 54.55 -2.13
C VAL A 143 -37.20 53.73 -3.06
N GLY A 144 -37.70 52.57 -3.52
CA GLY A 144 -37.07 51.79 -4.57
C GLY A 144 -37.96 50.66 -5.09
N CYS A 145 -37.65 50.16 -6.28
CA CYS A 145 -38.33 49.04 -6.91
C CYS A 145 -37.33 48.15 -7.65
N LEU A 146 -37.39 46.83 -7.42
CA LEU A 146 -36.63 45.84 -8.17
C LEU A 146 -37.55 45.08 -9.13
N ILE A 147 -37.12 44.99 -10.40
CA ILE A 147 -37.76 44.20 -11.44
C ILE A 147 -37.02 42.86 -11.52
N VAL A 148 -37.61 41.80 -11.00
CA VAL A 148 -36.93 40.51 -10.80
C VAL A 148 -37.07 39.61 -12.03
N ASN A 149 -35.95 39.08 -12.54
CA ASN A 149 -35.89 38.15 -13.68
C ASN A 149 -36.79 38.58 -14.85
N ALA A 150 -36.52 39.77 -15.39
CA ALA A 150 -37.24 40.27 -16.54
C ALA A 150 -36.94 39.43 -17.80
N SER A 151 -38.00 39.01 -18.49
CA SER A 151 -37.97 38.09 -19.65
C SER A 151 -38.49 38.73 -20.95
N GLY A 152 -39.05 39.93 -20.86
CA GLY A 152 -39.55 40.73 -21.98
C GLY A 152 -40.12 42.06 -21.48
N PRO A 153 -40.42 43.03 -22.38
CA PRO A 153 -41.06 44.28 -21.99
C PRO A 153 -42.35 44.01 -21.19
N GLY A 154 -42.43 44.52 -19.96
CA GLY A 154 -43.56 44.31 -19.06
C GLY A 154 -43.73 42.88 -18.50
N LYS A 155 -42.79 41.96 -18.77
CA LYS A 155 -42.82 40.57 -18.27
C LYS A 155 -41.65 40.31 -17.33
N CYS A 156 -41.93 40.13 -16.05
CA CYS A 156 -40.95 39.79 -15.02
C CYS A 156 -41.50 38.74 -14.04
N LEU A 157 -40.61 38.11 -13.28
CA LEU A 157 -40.99 37.15 -12.24
C LEU A 157 -41.73 37.85 -11.11
N ALA A 158 -41.24 39.02 -10.68
CA ALA A 158 -41.86 39.81 -9.62
C ALA A 158 -41.43 41.28 -9.66
N PHE A 159 -42.25 42.15 -9.06
CA PHE A 159 -41.83 43.46 -8.59
C PHE A 159 -41.62 43.43 -7.08
N VAL A 160 -40.45 43.90 -6.62
CA VAL A 160 -40.14 44.06 -5.20
C VAL A 160 -40.11 45.55 -4.88
N VAL A 161 -41.11 46.04 -4.16
CA VAL A 161 -41.34 47.46 -3.94
C VAL A 161 -41.05 47.82 -2.49
N PHE A 162 -40.12 48.76 -2.29
CA PHE A 162 -39.71 49.23 -0.98
C PHE A 162 -40.47 50.51 -0.60
N LEU A 163 -41.17 50.47 0.53
CA LEU A 163 -41.92 51.61 1.06
C LEU A 163 -41.13 52.32 2.17
N LYS A 164 -41.19 53.65 2.19
CA LYS A 164 -40.59 54.48 3.24
C LYS A 164 -41.12 54.08 4.62
N GLY A 165 -40.20 53.83 5.56
CA GLY A 165 -40.52 53.51 6.96
C GLY A 165 -41.04 52.08 7.20
N ARG A 166 -40.96 51.20 6.19
CA ARG A 166 -41.29 49.77 6.31
C ARG A 166 -40.04 48.93 6.08
N ALA A 167 -39.79 47.95 6.96
CA ALA A 167 -38.64 47.05 6.85
C ALA A 167 -38.80 46.04 5.70
N ASP A 168 -39.95 45.37 5.60
CA ASP A 168 -40.17 44.35 4.59
C ASP A 168 -40.69 44.94 3.26
N PRO A 169 -40.11 44.58 2.11
CA PRO A 169 -40.63 44.99 0.82
C PRO A 169 -41.97 44.31 0.50
N LEU A 170 -42.72 44.94 -0.40
CA LEU A 170 -43.91 44.35 -1.02
C LEU A 170 -43.50 43.54 -2.25
N ILE A 171 -44.02 42.33 -2.41
CA ILE A 171 -43.66 41.44 -3.53
C ILE A 171 -44.90 41.16 -4.38
N PHE A 172 -44.89 41.61 -5.64
CA PHE A 172 -45.96 41.37 -6.60
C PHE A 172 -45.48 40.37 -7.65
N TRP A 173 -46.01 39.15 -7.60
CA TRP A 173 -45.63 38.06 -8.50
C TRP A 173 -46.17 38.25 -9.92
N ASP A 174 -45.53 37.58 -10.86
CA ASP A 174 -45.90 37.50 -12.28
C ASP A 174 -45.93 38.87 -12.99
N GLY A 175 -45.26 39.88 -12.42
CA GLY A 175 -45.19 41.23 -12.97
C GLY A 175 -46.52 41.98 -12.97
N VAL A 176 -47.48 41.59 -12.11
CA VAL A 176 -48.80 42.23 -12.04
C VAL A 176 -49.05 42.80 -10.63
N ILE A 177 -49.34 44.10 -10.56
CA ILE A 177 -49.69 44.78 -9.31
C ILE A 177 -51.22 44.85 -9.18
N GLU A 178 -51.83 43.81 -8.60
CA GLU A 178 -53.28 43.77 -8.37
C GLU A 178 -53.69 44.59 -7.12
N ALA A 179 -54.85 45.26 -7.20
CA ALA A 179 -55.40 46.03 -6.08
C ALA A 179 -55.68 45.16 -4.83
N SER A 180 -56.18 43.95 -5.03
CA SER A 180 -56.44 42.93 -4.01
C SER A 180 -55.18 42.58 -3.23
N GLU A 181 -54.08 42.35 -3.94
CA GLU A 181 -52.80 41.92 -3.39
C GLU A 181 -52.09 43.07 -2.65
N LEU A 182 -52.15 44.28 -3.20
CA LEU A 182 -51.68 45.50 -2.51
C LEU A 182 -52.42 45.69 -1.17
N CYS A 183 -53.75 45.54 -1.16
CA CYS A 183 -54.54 45.67 0.06
C CYS A 183 -54.17 44.61 1.10
N ARG A 184 -53.91 43.36 0.65
CA ARG A 184 -53.51 42.25 1.50
C ARG A 184 -52.17 42.52 2.18
N GLN A 185 -51.16 42.96 1.43
CA GLN A 185 -49.81 43.16 1.95
C GLN A 185 -49.63 44.47 2.75
N THR A 186 -50.52 45.45 2.58
CA THR A 186 -50.50 46.72 3.31
C THR A 186 -51.47 46.78 4.48
N GLN A 187 -52.21 45.69 4.74
CA GLN A 187 -53.18 45.54 5.83
C GLN A 187 -54.20 46.70 5.91
N PHE A 188 -54.83 47.05 4.77
CA PHE A 188 -55.81 48.15 4.69
C PHE A 188 -56.93 48.00 5.75
N HIS A 189 -56.77 48.63 6.93
CA HIS A 189 -57.76 48.61 8.00
C HIS A 189 -58.66 49.86 7.91
N GLN A 190 -59.94 49.58 7.71
CA GLN A 190 -61.04 50.54 7.61
C GLN A 190 -61.19 51.39 8.88
N ARG A 191 -60.80 52.66 8.81
CA ARG A 191 -61.52 53.75 9.49
C ARG A 191 -61.52 54.99 8.59
N GLY A 192 -62.66 55.23 7.91
CA GLY A 192 -62.96 56.51 7.25
C GLY A 192 -62.89 56.56 5.72
N LEU A 193 -62.38 55.52 5.04
CA LEU A 193 -62.42 55.42 3.57
C LEU A 193 -63.50 54.40 3.16
N SER A 194 -64.52 54.83 2.41
CA SER A 194 -65.57 53.94 1.92
C SER A 194 -64.99 52.93 0.92
N TYR A 195 -65.60 51.73 0.86
CA TYR A 195 -65.24 50.68 -0.10
C TYR A 195 -65.25 51.17 -1.57
N ALA A 196 -65.97 52.26 -1.85
CA ALA A 196 -66.06 52.92 -3.15
C ALA A 196 -64.76 53.63 -3.62
N ARG A 197 -63.69 53.67 -2.80
CA ARG A 197 -62.43 54.36 -3.13
C ARG A 197 -61.21 53.43 -3.21
N LYS A 198 -61.42 52.12 -3.33
CA LYS A 198 -60.35 51.13 -3.50
C LYS A 198 -59.49 51.40 -4.74
N ASP A 199 -60.12 51.83 -5.83
CA ASP A 199 -59.43 52.14 -7.07
C ASP A 199 -58.48 53.33 -6.91
N LEU A 200 -58.86 54.34 -6.11
CA LEU A 200 -57.98 55.49 -5.80
C LEU A 200 -56.81 55.11 -4.88
N TYR A 201 -56.99 54.15 -3.97
CA TYR A 201 -55.91 53.64 -3.13
C TYR A 201 -54.87 52.89 -3.98
N HIS A 202 -55.32 52.01 -4.87
CA HIS A 202 -54.45 51.31 -5.83
C HIS A 202 -53.78 52.26 -6.82
N GLU A 203 -54.54 53.21 -7.40
CA GLU A 203 -53.98 54.22 -8.30
C GLU A 203 -52.95 55.12 -7.61
N SER A 204 -53.16 55.48 -6.33
CA SER A 204 -52.16 56.25 -5.57
C SER A 204 -50.83 55.49 -5.41
N PHE A 205 -50.88 54.15 -5.31
CA PHE A 205 -49.69 53.31 -5.28
C PHE A 205 -49.00 53.25 -6.64
N LEU A 206 -49.75 53.07 -7.73
CA LEU A 206 -49.21 53.05 -9.10
C LEU A 206 -48.58 54.40 -9.45
N ARG A 207 -49.21 55.52 -9.09
CA ARG A 207 -48.62 56.86 -9.25
C ARG A 207 -47.37 57.06 -8.39
N ALA A 208 -47.37 56.58 -7.14
CA ALA A 208 -46.16 56.59 -6.29
C ALA A 208 -45.02 55.76 -6.90
N LEU A 209 -45.33 54.66 -7.58
CA LEU A 209 -44.34 53.80 -8.22
C LEU A 209 -43.73 54.50 -9.45
N ARG A 210 -44.54 55.20 -10.25
CA ARG A 210 -44.07 56.03 -11.36
C ARG A 210 -43.21 57.21 -10.90
N LEU A 211 -43.46 57.75 -9.70
CA LEU A 211 -42.63 58.82 -9.13
C LEU A 211 -41.31 58.31 -8.53
N CYS A 212 -41.12 56.99 -8.43
CA CYS A 212 -39.89 56.40 -7.91
C CYS A 212 -38.76 56.51 -8.94
N LYS A 213 -37.67 57.18 -8.58
CA LYS A 213 -36.47 57.31 -9.42
C LYS A 213 -35.50 56.14 -9.29
N ALA A 214 -35.61 55.34 -8.23
CA ALA A 214 -34.73 54.21 -7.95
C ALA A 214 -35.41 52.90 -8.38
N VAL A 215 -35.39 52.64 -9.69
CA VAL A 215 -35.90 51.39 -10.27
C VAL A 215 -34.74 50.68 -10.96
N CYS A 216 -34.47 49.44 -10.57
CA CYS A 216 -33.43 48.61 -11.19
C CYS A 216 -33.93 47.19 -11.42
N PHE A 217 -33.18 46.42 -12.20
CA PHE A 217 -33.40 45.00 -12.43
C PHE A 217 -32.65 44.17 -11.39
N LEU A 218 -33.23 43.06 -10.95
CA LEU A 218 -32.56 42.04 -10.16
C LEU A 218 -32.59 40.72 -10.92
N THR A 219 -31.43 40.19 -11.27
CA THR A 219 -31.32 38.86 -11.88
C THR A 219 -31.02 37.84 -10.79
N LEU A 220 -31.94 36.92 -10.52
CA LEU A 220 -31.68 35.85 -9.55
C LEU A 220 -30.65 34.86 -10.13
N PRO A 221 -29.72 34.38 -9.29
CA PRO A 221 -28.74 33.41 -9.74
C PRO A 221 -29.42 32.07 -10.08
N LYS A 222 -28.83 31.33 -11.02
CA LYS A 222 -29.41 30.05 -11.48
C LYS A 222 -29.02 28.89 -10.56
N HIS A 223 -27.89 29.00 -9.88
CA HIS A 223 -27.32 28.01 -8.96
C HIS A 223 -26.35 28.70 -8.00
N ALA A 224 -25.91 28.01 -6.94
CA ALA A 224 -24.79 28.45 -6.13
C ALA A 224 -23.45 28.29 -6.88
N GLY A 225 -22.44 29.08 -6.54
CA GLY A 225 -21.14 29.08 -7.21
C GLY A 225 -21.05 30.14 -8.31
N TRP A 226 -20.24 29.91 -9.34
CA TRP A 226 -19.92 30.94 -10.33
C TRP A 226 -21.08 31.25 -11.27
N ASN A 227 -21.61 32.47 -11.17
CA ASN A 227 -22.68 32.99 -12.02
C ASN A 227 -22.21 34.22 -12.80
N TRP A 228 -22.80 34.43 -13.97
CA TRP A 228 -22.63 35.66 -14.72
C TRP A 228 -23.55 36.75 -14.17
N THR A 229 -22.97 37.92 -13.91
CA THR A 229 -23.72 39.15 -13.67
C THR A 229 -24.31 39.68 -14.99
N PRO A 230 -25.37 40.50 -14.93
CA PRO A 230 -25.92 41.16 -16.12
C PRO A 230 -24.90 42.00 -16.90
N GLU A 231 -23.87 42.50 -16.21
CA GLU A 231 -22.80 43.35 -16.74
C GLU A 231 -21.67 42.54 -17.40
N GLY A 232 -21.76 41.20 -17.40
CA GLY A 232 -20.78 40.32 -18.03
C GLY A 232 -19.57 39.95 -17.17
N SER A 233 -19.59 40.27 -15.87
CA SER A 233 -18.57 39.81 -14.90
C SER A 233 -19.02 38.52 -14.19
N ARG A 234 -18.09 37.69 -13.72
CA ARG A 234 -18.42 36.52 -12.89
C ARG A 234 -18.39 36.85 -11.41
N ILE A 235 -19.38 36.36 -10.67
CA ILE A 235 -19.43 36.42 -9.22
C ILE A 235 -19.69 35.03 -8.65
N PHE A 236 -19.22 34.78 -7.44
CA PHE A 236 -19.42 33.52 -6.74
C PHE A 236 -20.59 33.66 -5.76
N VAL A 237 -21.65 32.89 -5.99
CA VAL A 237 -22.89 32.92 -5.22
C VAL A 237 -22.82 31.93 -4.08
N ASP A 238 -22.91 32.43 -2.85
CA ASP A 238 -22.90 31.64 -1.62
C ASP A 238 -23.96 32.13 -0.62
N SER A 239 -24.04 31.48 0.53
CA SER A 239 -25.02 31.80 1.57
C SER A 239 -24.85 33.19 2.17
N ALA A 240 -23.66 33.77 2.14
CA ALA A 240 -23.40 35.13 2.63
C ALA A 240 -24.03 36.22 1.74
N MET A 241 -24.29 35.93 0.46
CA MET A 241 -24.97 36.86 -0.45
C MET A 241 -26.48 36.95 -0.19
N MET A 242 -27.07 36.01 0.55
CA MET A 242 -28.49 36.03 0.85
C MET A 242 -28.84 37.21 1.76
N ARG A 243 -29.76 38.07 1.31
CA ARG A 243 -30.29 39.19 2.11
C ARG A 243 -31.69 38.87 2.63
N PRO A 244 -32.04 39.21 3.89
CA PRO A 244 -33.39 39.03 4.42
C PRO A 244 -34.48 39.66 3.52
N GLU A 245 -34.17 40.80 2.90
CA GLU A 245 -35.08 41.50 1.98
C GLU A 245 -35.45 40.69 0.72
N PHE A 246 -34.66 39.68 0.36
CA PHE A 246 -34.89 38.80 -0.79
C PHE A 246 -35.46 37.44 -0.40
N GLU A 247 -35.57 37.10 0.89
CA GLU A 247 -36.09 35.79 1.35
C GLU A 247 -37.49 35.50 0.78
N GLY A 248 -38.33 36.54 0.70
CA GLY A 248 -39.65 36.43 0.11
C GLY A 248 -39.67 36.03 -1.37
N LEU A 249 -38.57 36.22 -2.12
CA LEU A 249 -38.46 35.81 -3.53
C LEU A 249 -38.27 34.30 -3.71
N PHE A 250 -38.01 33.56 -2.63
CA PHE A 250 -37.94 32.11 -2.66
C PHE A 250 -39.19 31.44 -2.06
N LEU A 251 -40.23 32.23 -1.76
CA LEU A 251 -41.49 31.76 -1.18
C LEU A 251 -42.68 32.14 -2.09
N LYS A 252 -43.16 31.19 -2.92
CA LYS A 252 -44.39 31.41 -3.71
C LYS A 252 -45.60 31.03 -2.86
N LYS A 253 -46.43 32.01 -2.50
CA LYS A 253 -47.78 31.75 -1.95
C LYS A 253 -48.71 31.41 -3.10
N ASP A 254 -49.07 30.14 -3.24
CA ASP A 254 -50.10 29.74 -4.20
C ASP A 254 -51.46 30.19 -3.68
N THR A 255 -52.09 31.13 -4.38
CA THR A 255 -53.34 31.77 -3.95
C THR A 255 -54.55 30.84 -4.07
N ARG A 256 -54.43 29.72 -4.79
CA ARG A 256 -55.54 28.77 -4.99
C ARG A 256 -55.62 27.64 -3.95
N GLU A 257 -54.53 27.30 -3.26
CA GLU A 257 -54.49 26.11 -2.37
C GLU A 257 -53.99 26.34 -0.92
N LYS A 258 -53.71 27.58 -0.49
CA LYS A 258 -53.11 27.87 0.85
C LYS A 258 -51.80 27.09 1.16
N LYS A 259 -51.17 26.44 0.18
CA LYS A 259 -49.83 25.86 0.30
C LYS A 259 -48.80 26.86 -0.20
N CYS A 260 -47.82 27.20 0.64
CA CYS A 260 -46.62 27.88 0.18
C CYS A 260 -45.77 26.86 -0.59
N ASN A 261 -45.66 27.02 -1.91
CA ASN A 261 -44.65 26.30 -2.67
C ASN A 261 -43.33 27.07 -2.50
N LYS A 262 -42.39 26.48 -1.76
CA LYS A 262 -41.03 27.02 -1.66
C LYS A 262 -40.39 26.89 -3.04
N MET A 263 -39.89 28.01 -3.59
CA MET A 263 -38.90 27.93 -4.65
C MET A 263 -37.58 27.50 -4.02
N TYR A 264 -36.77 26.78 -4.78
CA TYR A 264 -35.46 26.34 -4.33
C TYR A 264 -34.55 27.56 -4.10
N ASN A 265 -34.02 27.71 -2.89
CA ASN A 265 -33.15 28.83 -2.54
C ASN A 265 -31.69 28.46 -2.77
N VAL A 266 -31.22 28.74 -3.98
CA VAL A 266 -29.85 28.43 -4.43
C VAL A 266 -28.76 29.07 -3.57
N PHE A 267 -29.04 30.16 -2.83
CA PHE A 267 -28.03 30.75 -1.96
C PHE A 267 -27.63 29.82 -0.80
N CYS A 268 -28.48 28.86 -0.42
CA CYS A 268 -28.21 28.01 0.73
C CYS A 268 -27.33 26.79 0.42
N ASP A 269 -26.99 26.54 -0.85
CA ASP A 269 -26.37 25.28 -1.26
C ASP A 269 -24.88 25.25 -0.92
N ILE A 270 -24.22 26.41 -1.03
CA ILE A 270 -22.79 26.58 -0.77
C ILE A 270 -22.61 27.59 0.35
N THR A 271 -21.78 27.24 1.32
CA THR A 271 -21.32 28.17 2.37
C THR A 271 -19.81 28.35 2.25
N LEU A 272 -19.41 29.57 1.85
CA LEU A 272 -18.00 29.95 1.79
C LEU A 272 -17.59 30.57 3.14
N GLU A 273 -16.48 30.10 3.72
CA GLU A 273 -16.04 30.57 5.04
C GLU A 273 -15.34 31.93 4.91
N SER A 274 -16.09 33.01 5.07
CA SER A 274 -15.55 34.38 4.98
C SER A 274 -14.51 34.64 6.07
N THR A 275 -13.40 35.30 5.72
CA THR A 275 -12.34 35.62 6.67
C THR A 275 -11.72 36.99 6.42
N ASP A 276 -11.44 37.71 7.52
CA ASP A 276 -10.68 38.96 7.53
C ASP A 276 -9.18 38.73 7.82
N ARG A 277 -8.77 37.47 8.01
CA ARG A 277 -7.38 37.08 8.27
C ARG A 277 -6.52 37.37 7.04
N LYS A 278 -5.20 37.48 7.22
CA LYS A 278 -4.28 37.54 6.08
C LYS A 278 -4.06 36.15 5.52
N PHE A 279 -3.87 36.07 4.21
CA PHE A 279 -3.59 34.81 3.50
C PHE A 279 -2.39 34.06 4.10
N ASP A 280 -1.28 34.76 4.36
CA ASP A 280 -0.07 34.16 4.94
C ASP A 280 -0.31 33.50 6.31
N ASP A 281 -1.19 34.07 7.14
CA ASP A 281 -1.55 33.50 8.45
C ASP A 281 -2.36 32.21 8.29
N VAL A 282 -3.23 32.14 7.27
CA VAL A 282 -4.02 30.94 6.96
C VAL A 282 -3.14 29.84 6.38
N VAL A 283 -2.17 30.19 5.54
CA VAL A 283 -1.16 29.25 5.02
C VAL A 283 -0.29 28.70 6.15
N ALA A 284 0.12 29.53 7.11
CA ALA A 284 0.88 29.07 8.28
C ALA A 284 0.08 28.05 9.12
N ASP A 285 -1.20 28.31 9.37
CA ASP A 285 -2.08 27.38 10.07
C ASP A 285 -2.31 26.08 9.28
N TYR A 286 -2.44 26.16 7.95
CA TYR A 286 -2.54 24.98 7.08
C TYR A 286 -1.35 24.04 7.29
N HIS A 287 -0.13 24.58 7.22
CA HIS A 287 1.10 23.81 7.44
C HIS A 287 1.26 23.30 8.87
N SER A 288 0.67 23.99 9.86
CA SER A 288 0.69 23.56 11.27
C SER A 288 -0.33 22.45 11.56
N LEU A 289 -1.48 22.45 10.90
CA LEU A 289 -2.60 21.55 11.21
C LEU A 289 -2.61 20.29 10.36
N LEU A 290 -2.22 20.39 9.10
CA LEU A 290 -2.25 19.27 8.16
C LEU A 290 -0.84 18.72 7.94
N PRO A 291 -0.63 17.43 8.28
CA PRO A 291 0.61 16.75 7.92
C PRO A 291 0.82 16.80 6.41
N ASP A 292 2.06 17.06 6.01
CA ASP A 292 2.49 17.10 4.62
C ASP A 292 2.52 15.69 4.00
N THR A 293 1.34 15.11 3.80
CA THR A 293 1.11 13.75 3.32
C THR A 293 0.34 13.78 2.00
N LEU A 294 0.59 12.80 1.13
CA LEU A 294 -0.02 12.75 -0.20
C LEU A 294 -1.57 12.86 -0.18
N PRO A 295 -2.31 12.19 0.73
CA PRO A 295 -3.76 12.35 0.80
C PRO A 295 -4.23 13.78 1.11
N ASN A 296 -3.58 14.48 2.03
CA ASN A 296 -3.93 15.86 2.36
C ASN A 296 -3.62 16.80 1.20
N ILE A 297 -2.47 16.61 0.53
CA ILE A 297 -2.09 17.37 -0.66
C ILE A 297 -3.13 17.18 -1.76
N ILE A 298 -3.47 15.94 -2.11
CA ILE A 298 -4.43 15.65 -3.16
C ILE A 298 -5.83 16.15 -2.81
N GLY A 299 -6.29 15.98 -1.56
CA GLY A 299 -7.58 16.52 -1.10
C GLY A 299 -7.64 18.05 -1.22
N THR A 300 -6.57 18.74 -0.81
CA THR A 300 -6.42 20.21 -0.90
C THR A 300 -6.50 20.66 -2.37
N VAL A 301 -5.74 19.98 -3.24
CA VAL A 301 -5.72 20.24 -4.69
C VAL A 301 -7.10 20.05 -5.31
N ILE A 302 -7.83 18.99 -4.95
CA ILE A 302 -9.19 18.73 -5.46
C ILE A 302 -10.17 19.81 -5.01
N SER A 303 -10.12 20.24 -3.74
CA SER A 303 -10.94 21.35 -3.23
C SER A 303 -10.72 22.63 -4.05
N ALA A 304 -9.46 23.05 -4.19
CA ALA A 304 -9.12 24.25 -4.93
C ALA A 304 -9.48 24.13 -6.43
N ALA A 305 -9.24 22.98 -7.05
CA ALA A 305 -9.57 22.73 -8.44
C ALA A 305 -11.08 22.87 -8.71
N SER A 306 -11.93 22.44 -7.77
CA SER A 306 -13.39 22.55 -7.94
C SER A 306 -13.87 24.00 -7.97
N ARG A 307 -13.14 24.92 -7.35
CA ARG A 307 -13.42 26.38 -7.40
C ARG A 307 -12.99 27.04 -8.69
N LEU A 308 -12.18 26.36 -9.50
CA LEU A 308 -11.60 26.88 -10.74
C LEU A 308 -12.17 26.20 -11.99
N LEU A 309 -13.26 25.41 -11.87
CA LEU A 309 -13.85 24.67 -12.98
C LEU A 309 -14.25 25.55 -14.18
N PRO A 310 -14.85 26.75 -14.00
CA PRO A 310 -15.15 27.63 -15.13
C PRO A 310 -13.90 28.06 -15.90
N GLN A 311 -12.81 28.34 -15.20
CA GLN A 311 -11.53 28.75 -15.79
C GLN A 311 -10.86 27.56 -16.50
N TYR A 312 -10.94 26.35 -15.94
CA TYR A 312 -10.47 25.14 -16.63
C TYR A 312 -11.29 24.83 -17.89
N LYS A 313 -12.61 25.06 -17.87
CA LYS A 313 -13.49 24.93 -19.05
C LYS A 313 -13.05 25.87 -20.18
N GLU A 314 -12.64 27.10 -19.86
CA GLU A 314 -12.10 28.05 -20.85
C GLU A 314 -10.81 27.56 -21.54
N GLU A 315 -9.98 26.79 -20.83
CA GLU A 315 -8.78 26.14 -21.37
C GLU A 315 -9.06 24.78 -22.04
N GLY A 316 -10.35 24.42 -22.19
CA GLY A 316 -10.79 23.18 -22.81
C GLY A 316 -10.58 21.93 -21.96
N LEU A 317 -10.42 22.09 -20.64
CA LEU A 317 -10.20 20.99 -19.70
C LEU A 317 -11.50 20.65 -18.95
N LEU A 318 -11.84 19.37 -18.95
CA LEU A 318 -12.93 18.76 -18.19
C LEU A 318 -12.41 17.52 -17.48
N GLN A 319 -13.03 17.13 -16.37
CA GLN A 319 -12.69 15.87 -15.73
C GLN A 319 -13.09 14.70 -16.64
N ASP A 320 -12.10 13.92 -17.06
CA ASP A 320 -12.23 12.77 -17.95
C ASP A 320 -12.13 11.41 -17.22
N ARG A 321 -11.75 11.42 -15.94
CA ARG A 321 -11.51 10.23 -15.12
C ARG A 321 -12.08 10.40 -13.73
N LEU A 322 -12.70 9.36 -13.18
CA LEU A 322 -13.24 9.40 -11.83
C LEU A 322 -12.09 9.39 -10.81
N LEU A 323 -12.15 10.30 -9.83
CA LEU A 323 -11.21 10.35 -8.72
C LEU A 323 -11.65 9.34 -7.65
N VAL A 324 -10.79 8.39 -7.32
CA VAL A 324 -11.06 7.31 -6.37
C VAL A 324 -10.04 7.36 -5.24
N MET A 325 -10.53 7.44 -4.01
CA MET A 325 -9.71 7.39 -2.81
C MET A 325 -10.06 6.11 -2.04
N GLU A 326 -9.06 5.24 -1.88
CA GLU A 326 -9.23 3.92 -1.28
C GLU A 326 -8.74 3.90 0.17
N THR A 327 -9.64 3.63 1.11
CA THR A 327 -9.36 3.48 2.54
C THR A 327 -10.37 2.54 3.19
N SER A 328 -9.89 1.60 4.01
CA SER A 328 -10.73 0.74 4.85
C SER A 328 -11.00 1.34 6.25
N ASP A 329 -10.39 2.48 6.58
CA ASP A 329 -10.48 3.13 7.89
C ASP A 329 -11.44 4.33 7.88
N ASP A 330 -12.42 4.32 8.79
CA ASP A 330 -13.48 5.34 8.89
C ASP A 330 -12.96 6.72 9.33
N ASP A 331 -11.92 6.76 10.17
CA ASP A 331 -11.36 8.03 10.65
C ASP A 331 -10.54 8.70 9.54
N THR A 332 -9.77 7.90 8.79
CA THR A 332 -9.07 8.32 7.58
C THR A 332 -10.07 8.82 6.53
N ALA A 333 -11.19 8.12 6.34
CA ALA A 333 -12.29 8.56 5.48
C ALA A 333 -12.82 9.95 5.89
N LYS A 334 -13.09 10.17 7.18
CA LYS A 334 -13.57 11.46 7.70
C LYS A 334 -12.54 12.58 7.52
N ALA A 335 -11.26 12.29 7.78
CA ALA A 335 -10.18 13.26 7.58
C ALA A 335 -10.07 13.71 6.12
N ILE A 336 -10.14 12.76 5.18
CA ILE A 336 -10.14 13.05 3.74
C ILE A 336 -11.36 13.87 3.33
N ILE A 337 -12.55 13.51 3.83
CA ILE A 337 -13.78 14.27 3.58
C ILE A 337 -13.61 15.70 4.10
N ALA A 338 -13.07 15.89 5.31
CA ALA A 338 -12.84 17.20 5.90
C ALA A 338 -11.90 18.09 5.07
N VAL A 339 -10.87 17.51 4.45
CA VAL A 339 -9.92 18.24 3.60
C VAL A 339 -10.50 18.52 2.19
N THR A 340 -11.30 17.60 1.65
CA THR A 340 -11.72 17.65 0.23
C THR A 340 -13.08 18.31 0.04
N GLN A 341 -13.99 18.19 1.01
CA GLN A 341 -15.36 18.71 0.90
C GLN A 341 -15.38 20.23 1.00
N ASN A 342 -16.07 20.86 0.06
CA ASN A 342 -16.21 22.31 0.04
C ASN A 342 -17.60 22.84 -0.32
N LYS A 343 -18.64 21.99 -0.35
CA LYS A 343 -20.02 22.49 -0.39
C LYS A 343 -20.33 23.29 0.90
N ASN A 344 -19.94 22.74 2.04
CA ASN A 344 -20.06 23.37 3.35
C ASN A 344 -18.90 22.91 4.23
N HIS A 345 -18.01 23.84 4.58
CA HIS A 345 -16.86 23.59 5.47
C HIS A 345 -17.23 23.41 6.94
N ARG A 346 -18.52 23.31 7.28
CA ARG A 346 -19.02 23.07 8.65
C ARG A 346 -19.69 21.70 8.79
N SER A 347 -19.60 20.85 7.76
CA SER A 347 -20.17 19.50 7.74
C SER A 347 -19.22 18.53 7.04
N THR A 348 -19.18 17.29 7.50
CA THR A 348 -18.50 16.17 6.84
C THR A 348 -19.49 15.16 6.26
N GLU A 349 -20.73 15.58 6.01
CA GLU A 349 -21.75 14.73 5.42
C GLU A 349 -21.42 14.45 3.94
N ALA A 350 -21.22 13.17 3.62
CA ALA A 350 -21.04 12.67 2.26
C ALA A 350 -22.27 11.88 1.79
N LEU A 351 -22.44 11.78 0.47
CA LEU A 351 -23.46 10.92 -0.11
C LEU A 351 -23.07 9.45 0.04
N PHE A 352 -24.01 8.59 0.42
CA PHE A 352 -23.75 7.15 0.48
C PHE A 352 -24.36 6.45 -0.72
N SER A 353 -23.59 5.53 -1.31
CA SER A 353 -24.03 4.73 -2.45
C SER A 353 -25.29 3.88 -2.20
N SER A 354 -25.60 3.56 -0.94
CA SER A 354 -26.81 2.84 -0.53
C SER A 354 -28.08 3.71 -0.52
N MET A 355 -27.96 5.03 -0.71
CA MET A 355 -29.11 5.93 -0.81
C MET A 355 -29.90 5.67 -2.10
N ARG A 356 -31.17 6.09 -2.12
CA ARG A 356 -32.02 5.95 -3.31
C ARG A 356 -31.47 6.80 -4.46
N MET A 357 -31.36 6.21 -5.65
CA MET A 357 -30.79 6.88 -6.82
C MET A 357 -31.45 8.24 -7.14
N PRO A 358 -32.80 8.40 -7.10
CA PRO A 358 -33.42 9.72 -7.32
C PRO A 358 -33.00 10.78 -6.30
N TYR A 359 -32.70 10.38 -5.06
CA TYR A 359 -32.19 11.30 -4.03
C TYR A 359 -30.74 11.69 -4.32
N ILE A 360 -29.90 10.75 -4.73
CA ILE A 360 -28.52 11.02 -5.15
C ILE A 360 -28.50 11.99 -6.35
N GLU A 361 -29.36 11.74 -7.34
CA GLU A 361 -29.50 12.58 -8.53
C GLU A 361 -29.94 14.01 -8.20
N GLU A 362 -30.94 14.16 -7.32
CA GLU A 362 -31.42 15.45 -6.83
C GLU A 362 -30.31 16.18 -6.05
N GLU A 363 -29.71 15.53 -5.06
CA GLU A 363 -28.73 16.17 -4.19
C GLU A 363 -27.44 16.58 -4.91
N ILE A 364 -27.03 15.85 -5.96
CA ILE A 364 -25.87 16.22 -6.79
C ILE A 364 -26.10 17.50 -7.59
N THR A 365 -27.35 17.86 -7.92
CA THR A 365 -27.64 19.15 -8.58
C THR A 365 -27.29 20.36 -7.72
N HIS A 366 -27.12 20.16 -6.42
CA HIS A 366 -26.75 21.18 -5.44
C HIS A 366 -25.22 21.33 -5.26
N TYR A 367 -24.39 20.65 -6.08
CA TYR A 367 -22.91 20.65 -5.99
C TYR A 367 -22.25 21.40 -7.15
N VAL A 368 -22.70 22.62 -7.48
CA VAL A 368 -22.07 23.39 -8.56
C VAL A 368 -20.80 24.11 -8.08
N ASP A 369 -19.72 24.01 -8.84
CA ASP A 369 -18.36 24.49 -8.54
C ASP A 369 -17.82 23.98 -7.18
N CYS A 370 -18.16 22.73 -6.85
CA CYS A 370 -17.80 22.03 -5.61
C CYS A 370 -17.37 20.58 -5.86
N VAL A 371 -16.85 19.95 -4.82
CA VAL A 371 -16.57 18.51 -4.77
C VAL A 371 -17.80 17.74 -4.30
N ALA A 372 -18.26 16.78 -5.09
CA ALA A 372 -19.30 15.83 -4.70
C ALA A 372 -18.66 14.52 -4.24
N ILE A 373 -18.68 14.27 -2.93
CA ILE A 373 -18.09 13.06 -2.36
C ILE A 373 -19.13 11.97 -2.21
N MET A 374 -18.87 10.83 -2.85
CA MET A 374 -19.66 9.62 -2.77
C MET A 374 -18.90 8.55 -1.99
N ARG A 375 -19.55 7.95 -0.99
CA ARG A 375 -18.97 6.92 -0.13
C ARG A 375 -19.59 5.55 -0.43
N HIS A 376 -18.73 4.56 -0.62
CA HIS A 376 -19.12 3.16 -0.79
C HIS A 376 -18.31 2.28 0.16
N SER A 377 -19.00 1.37 0.85
CA SER A 377 -18.34 0.31 1.60
C SER A 377 -18.76 -1.03 1.01
N CYS A 378 -17.79 -1.80 0.53
CA CYS A 378 -17.98 -3.13 -0.04
C CYS A 378 -18.45 -4.14 1.01
N THR A 379 -18.25 -3.86 2.30
CA THR A 379 -18.74 -4.72 3.40
C THR A 379 -20.21 -4.46 3.74
N ILE A 380 -20.69 -3.21 3.59
CA ILE A 380 -22.03 -2.80 4.04
C ILE A 380 -23.01 -2.65 2.87
N CYS A 381 -22.55 -2.12 1.74
CA CYS A 381 -23.39 -1.75 0.60
C CYS A 381 -23.40 -2.87 -0.46
N SER A 382 -24.52 -3.03 -1.16
CA SER A 382 -24.63 -4.08 -2.17
C SER A 382 -23.82 -3.76 -3.44
N MET A 383 -23.38 -4.82 -4.14
CA MET A 383 -22.71 -4.69 -5.43
C MET A 383 -23.59 -4.00 -6.49
N HIS A 384 -24.92 -4.16 -6.40
CA HIS A 384 -25.87 -3.50 -7.29
C HIS A 384 -25.89 -1.99 -7.11
N ASP A 385 -25.87 -1.54 -5.85
CA ASP A 385 -25.83 -0.11 -5.52
C ASP A 385 -24.53 0.52 -6.03
N ARG A 386 -23.40 -0.17 -5.84
CA ARG A 386 -22.10 0.26 -6.39
C ARG A 386 -22.15 0.46 -7.90
N ASN A 387 -22.62 -0.55 -8.63
CA ASN A 387 -22.59 -0.51 -10.10
C ASN A 387 -23.49 0.59 -10.66
N LYS A 388 -24.65 0.84 -10.04
CA LYS A 388 -25.52 1.97 -10.39
C LYS A 388 -24.81 3.31 -10.18
N VAL A 389 -24.21 3.50 -9.01
CA VAL A 389 -23.54 4.74 -8.64
C VAL A 389 -22.31 5.00 -9.50
N ILE A 390 -21.46 3.99 -9.72
CA ILE A 390 -20.32 4.10 -10.64
C ILE A 390 -20.83 4.49 -12.03
N LYS A 391 -21.83 3.78 -12.56
CA LYS A 391 -22.39 4.09 -13.89
C LYS A 391 -22.88 5.53 -13.96
N TYR A 392 -23.61 5.99 -12.96
CA TYR A 392 -24.11 7.37 -12.89
C TYR A 392 -22.97 8.41 -12.82
N LEU A 393 -21.95 8.18 -11.98
CA LEU A 393 -20.78 9.07 -11.92
C LEU A 393 -20.03 9.13 -13.25
N TYR A 394 -19.95 8.02 -13.99
CA TYR A 394 -19.38 8.02 -15.34
C TYR A 394 -20.25 8.74 -16.37
N GLU A 395 -21.57 8.57 -16.29
CA GLU A 395 -22.51 9.34 -17.13
C GLU A 395 -22.38 10.84 -16.84
N LEU A 396 -22.14 11.27 -15.60
CA LEU A 396 -21.83 12.67 -15.26
C LEU A 396 -20.54 13.15 -15.91
N LEU A 397 -19.47 12.35 -15.90
CA LEU A 397 -18.19 12.70 -16.53
C LEU A 397 -18.30 12.77 -18.06
N GLN A 398 -18.99 11.79 -18.69
CA GLN A 398 -19.11 11.69 -20.15
C GLN A 398 -20.04 12.75 -20.76
N ASN A 399 -21.12 13.10 -20.06
CA ASN A 399 -22.03 14.15 -20.51
C ASN A 399 -21.41 15.56 -20.40
N GLY A 400 -20.22 15.66 -19.78
CA GLY A 400 -19.44 16.88 -19.66
C GLY A 400 -20.20 18.02 -18.96
N TYR A 401 -19.55 19.19 -18.90
CA TYR A 401 -20.30 20.42 -18.70
C TYR A 401 -21.07 20.69 -19.99
N ALA A 402 -22.29 20.19 -20.11
CA ALA A 402 -23.24 20.67 -21.11
C ALA A 402 -23.29 22.21 -21.10
N ASP A 403 -23.87 22.85 -22.11
CA ASP A 403 -24.06 24.31 -22.11
C ASP A 403 -24.87 24.81 -20.89
N ASP A 404 -25.50 23.91 -20.15
CA ASP A 404 -26.06 24.17 -18.83
C ASP A 404 -24.97 24.31 -17.76
N ASP A 405 -24.81 25.54 -17.26
CA ASP A 405 -23.98 25.94 -16.14
C ASP A 405 -24.21 25.16 -14.81
N LEU A 406 -25.18 24.24 -14.78
CA LEU A 406 -25.69 23.53 -13.58
C LEU A 406 -24.96 22.22 -13.23
N ARG A 407 -24.04 21.72 -14.05
CA ARG A 407 -23.36 20.42 -13.82
C ARG A 407 -21.85 20.52 -13.65
N ARG A 408 -21.35 21.70 -13.27
CA ARG A 408 -19.91 21.90 -13.03
C ARG A 408 -19.54 21.38 -11.66
N LEU A 409 -19.00 20.16 -11.56
CA LEU A 409 -18.60 19.59 -10.28
C LEU A 409 -17.42 18.63 -10.44
N LEU A 410 -16.75 18.30 -9.34
CA LEU A 410 -15.73 17.24 -9.28
C LEU A 410 -16.25 16.05 -8.47
N PRO A 411 -16.68 14.94 -9.10
CA PRO A 411 -17.05 13.73 -8.36
C PRO A 411 -15.81 13.00 -7.81
N VAL A 412 -15.89 12.63 -6.54
CA VAL A 412 -14.90 11.80 -5.84
C VAL A 412 -15.60 10.58 -5.24
N LEU A 413 -15.07 9.38 -5.51
CA LEU A 413 -15.54 8.13 -4.91
C LEU A 413 -14.56 7.69 -3.81
N LEU A 414 -15.05 7.65 -2.57
CA LEU A 414 -14.35 7.05 -1.44
C LEU A 414 -14.82 5.60 -1.29
N ILE A 415 -13.91 4.63 -1.37
CA ILE A 415 -14.22 3.19 -1.36
C ILE A 415 -13.21 2.41 -0.49
N ASP A 416 -13.64 1.32 0.12
CA ASP A 416 -12.78 0.43 0.91
C ASP A 416 -11.98 -0.58 0.07
N ASN A 417 -12.43 -0.88 -1.15
CA ASN A 417 -11.71 -1.72 -2.11
C ASN A 417 -11.94 -1.24 -3.56
N ALA A 418 -10.98 -0.51 -4.09
CA ALA A 418 -11.02 0.04 -5.46
C ALA A 418 -10.77 -1.02 -6.54
N GLY A 419 -10.18 -2.16 -6.18
CA GLY A 419 -10.03 -3.33 -7.05
C GLY A 419 -11.37 -3.92 -7.51
N THR A 420 -12.46 -3.53 -6.86
CA THR A 420 -13.83 -3.93 -7.22
C THR A 420 -14.45 -3.10 -8.35
N ILE A 421 -13.84 -1.96 -8.71
CA ILE A 421 -14.25 -1.15 -9.85
C ILE A 421 -13.87 -1.90 -11.13
N PRO A 422 -14.76 -2.04 -12.12
CA PRO A 422 -14.45 -2.70 -13.39
C PRO A 422 -13.34 -2.00 -14.20
N GLU A 423 -12.53 -2.75 -14.97
CA GLU A 423 -11.33 -2.21 -15.65
C GLU A 423 -11.65 -1.21 -16.78
N GLU A 424 -12.82 -1.34 -17.40
CA GLU A 424 -13.34 -0.43 -18.42
C GLU A 424 -13.52 1.01 -17.93
N PHE A 425 -13.65 1.18 -16.62
CA PHE A 425 -13.81 2.47 -15.97
C PHE A 425 -12.44 3.12 -15.73
N GLN A 426 -12.22 4.26 -16.41
CA GLN A 426 -10.98 5.03 -16.28
C GLN A 426 -10.99 5.85 -14.98
N ILE A 427 -10.14 5.46 -14.02
CA ILE A 427 -10.03 6.12 -12.72
C ILE A 427 -8.63 6.69 -12.49
N HIS A 428 -8.56 7.67 -11.60
CA HIS A 428 -7.36 8.02 -10.84
C HIS A 428 -7.51 7.49 -9.42
N GLN A 429 -6.56 6.68 -8.94
CA GLN A 429 -6.67 5.96 -7.67
C GLN A 429 -5.58 6.40 -6.70
N LEU A 430 -5.99 6.78 -5.49
CA LEU A 430 -5.12 6.98 -4.36
C LEU A 430 -5.43 5.95 -3.27
N SER A 431 -4.54 4.97 -3.08
CA SER A 431 -4.65 3.98 -2.00
C SER A 431 -3.97 4.49 -0.73
N ILE A 432 -4.71 4.48 0.38
CA ILE A 432 -4.28 5.06 1.65
C ILE A 432 -4.17 3.92 2.66
N ALA A 433 -2.94 3.43 2.85
CA ALA A 433 -2.66 2.32 3.76
C ALA A 433 -2.46 2.79 5.21
N ASP A 434 -1.92 4.00 5.39
CA ASP A 434 -1.64 4.56 6.70
C ASP A 434 -2.84 5.34 7.25
N ARG A 435 -3.09 5.17 8.55
CA ARG A 435 -4.16 5.91 9.23
C ARG A 435 -3.81 7.40 9.28
N LEU A 436 -4.65 8.23 8.66
CA LEU A 436 -4.51 9.69 8.73
C LEU A 436 -5.09 10.16 10.06
N LYS A 437 -4.21 10.72 10.92
CA LYS A 437 -4.63 11.33 12.18
C LYS A 437 -4.66 12.84 12.02
N VAL A 438 -5.84 13.42 12.24
CA VAL A 438 -6.06 14.87 12.30
C VAL A 438 -6.56 15.20 13.70
N ASP A 439 -5.91 16.15 14.37
CA ASP A 439 -6.20 16.48 15.76
C ASP A 439 -7.56 17.19 15.93
N SER A 440 -7.96 18.03 14.98
CA SER A 440 -9.26 18.70 14.97
C SER A 440 -9.82 18.84 13.55
N ILE A 441 -10.89 18.09 13.26
CA ILE A 441 -11.62 18.18 11.99
C ILE A 441 -12.17 19.59 11.78
N GLU A 442 -12.78 20.20 12.81
CA GLU A 442 -13.37 21.54 12.71
C GLU A 442 -12.33 22.61 12.33
N GLN A 443 -11.12 22.54 12.90
CA GLN A 443 -10.05 23.49 12.57
C GLN A 443 -9.55 23.29 11.14
N VAL A 444 -9.40 22.03 10.70
CA VAL A 444 -9.03 21.71 9.32
C VAL A 444 -10.07 22.24 8.34
N GLN A 445 -11.36 21.97 8.57
CA GLN A 445 -12.39 22.45 7.65
C GLN A 445 -12.46 23.98 7.62
N ARG A 446 -12.28 24.65 8.77
CA ARG A 446 -12.17 26.10 8.81
C ARG A 446 -11.02 26.61 7.94
N VAL A 447 -9.80 26.10 8.12
CA VAL A 447 -8.63 26.55 7.35
C VAL A 447 -8.80 26.23 5.86
N MET A 448 -9.34 25.07 5.51
CA MET A 448 -9.67 24.73 4.13
C MET A 448 -10.72 25.67 3.53
N GLY A 449 -11.74 26.07 4.32
CA GLY A 449 -12.73 27.05 3.91
C GLY A 449 -12.16 28.46 3.72
N GLU A 450 -11.25 28.88 4.59
CA GLU A 450 -10.53 30.15 4.46
C GLU A 450 -9.64 30.13 3.19
N LEU A 451 -8.97 29.01 2.87
CA LEU A 451 -8.20 28.85 1.63
C LEU A 451 -9.09 28.93 0.39
N ASP A 452 -10.21 28.20 0.36
CA ASP A 452 -11.19 28.25 -0.73
C ASP A 452 -11.75 29.67 -0.92
N TYR A 453 -12.00 30.40 0.18
CA TYR A 453 -12.41 31.80 0.14
C TYR A 453 -11.37 32.67 -0.59
N PHE A 454 -10.08 32.52 -0.28
CA PHE A 454 -9.03 33.26 -0.99
C PHE A 454 -8.92 32.90 -2.46
N VAL A 455 -9.06 31.62 -2.83
CA VAL A 455 -9.08 31.17 -4.23
C VAL A 455 -10.21 31.86 -4.99
N VAL A 456 -11.42 31.85 -4.43
CA VAL A 456 -12.60 32.50 -5.03
C VAL A 456 -12.40 34.01 -5.13
N LYS A 457 -11.99 34.69 -4.05
CA LYS A 457 -11.83 36.15 -4.04
C LYS A 457 -10.73 36.63 -4.97
N LEU A 458 -9.64 35.87 -5.11
CA LEU A 458 -8.59 36.18 -6.08
C LEU A 458 -9.13 36.13 -7.52
N ALA A 459 -9.96 35.12 -7.83
CA ALA A 459 -10.59 34.97 -9.13
C ALA A 459 -11.67 36.04 -9.41
N GLU A 460 -12.42 36.47 -8.40
CA GLU A 460 -13.40 37.56 -8.52
C GLU A 460 -12.72 38.92 -8.73
N GLN A 461 -11.67 39.23 -7.96
CA GLN A 461 -11.04 40.55 -7.95
C GLN A 461 -10.04 40.75 -9.10
N ASN A 462 -9.38 39.67 -9.56
CA ASN A 462 -8.32 39.72 -10.57
C ASN A 462 -8.52 38.66 -11.67
N PRO A 463 -9.66 38.67 -12.40
CA PRO A 463 -10.03 37.59 -13.33
C PRO A 463 -9.00 37.37 -14.44
N ASP A 464 -8.47 38.46 -15.03
CA ASP A 464 -7.47 38.36 -16.10
C ASP A 464 -6.13 37.78 -15.62
N ALA A 465 -5.70 38.15 -14.40
CA ALA A 465 -4.46 37.63 -13.82
C ALA A 465 -4.59 36.14 -13.50
N VAL A 466 -5.72 35.72 -12.93
CA VAL A 466 -5.98 34.30 -12.66
C VAL A 466 -6.05 33.50 -13.95
N LYS A 467 -6.69 34.03 -14.99
CA LYS A 467 -6.73 33.41 -16.33
C LYS A 467 -5.33 33.20 -16.91
N GLN A 468 -4.46 34.21 -16.82
CA GLN A 468 -3.07 34.08 -17.29
C GLN A 468 -2.28 33.04 -16.48
N ARG A 469 -2.44 33.02 -15.15
CA ARG A 469 -1.79 32.03 -14.28
C ARG A 469 -2.26 30.61 -14.56
N ILE A 470 -3.56 30.39 -14.68
CA ILE A 470 -4.13 29.07 -15.05
C ILE A 470 -3.58 28.62 -16.39
N LYS A 471 -3.57 29.49 -17.39
CA LYS A 471 -3.03 29.17 -18.71
C LYS A 471 -1.56 28.75 -18.64
N ALA A 472 -0.73 29.48 -17.89
CA ALA A 472 0.69 29.13 -17.70
C ALA A 472 0.84 27.78 -16.98
N ALA A 473 0.13 27.57 -15.87
CA ALA A 473 0.17 26.32 -15.11
C ALA A 473 -0.34 25.13 -15.93
N VAL A 474 -1.38 25.31 -16.75
CA VAL A 474 -1.91 24.30 -17.67
C VAL A 474 -0.90 23.95 -18.75
N THR A 475 -0.18 24.92 -19.32
CA THR A 475 0.89 24.65 -20.29
C THR A 475 1.98 23.77 -19.67
N THR A 476 2.50 24.14 -18.50
CA THR A 476 3.51 23.35 -17.77
C THR A 476 3.00 21.95 -17.42
N ALA A 477 1.76 21.85 -16.91
CA ALA A 477 1.15 20.57 -16.57
C ALA A 477 0.95 19.67 -17.80
N LYS A 478 0.54 20.22 -18.95
CA LYS A 478 0.42 19.47 -20.22
C LYS A 478 1.75 18.87 -20.66
N GLU A 479 2.85 19.64 -20.55
CA GLU A 479 4.19 19.15 -20.86
C GLU A 479 4.57 17.98 -19.98
N ILE A 480 4.39 18.09 -18.66
CA ILE A 480 4.70 17.02 -17.70
C ILE A 480 3.81 15.79 -17.96
N VAL A 481 2.48 15.98 -18.05
CA VAL A 481 1.52 14.89 -18.20
C VAL A 481 1.75 14.13 -19.51
N SER A 482 2.18 14.80 -20.58
CA SER A 482 2.50 14.16 -21.87
C SER A 482 3.57 13.06 -21.76
N THR A 483 4.46 13.17 -20.77
CA THR A 483 5.52 12.18 -20.48
C THR A 483 5.06 11.00 -19.63
N LEU A 484 3.86 11.06 -19.06
CA LEU A 484 3.36 10.04 -18.14
C LEU A 484 2.75 8.84 -18.89
N PRO A 485 3.19 7.61 -18.59
CA PRO A 485 2.66 6.41 -19.23
C PRO A 485 1.16 6.24 -18.94
N ARG A 486 0.36 5.91 -19.96
CA ARG A 486 -1.10 5.70 -19.86
C ARG A 486 -1.94 6.94 -19.45
N ARG A 487 -1.32 8.12 -19.34
CA ARG A 487 -1.96 9.38 -18.89
C ARG A 487 -1.64 10.59 -19.76
N SER A 488 -0.87 10.41 -20.84
CA SER A 488 -0.42 11.47 -21.75
C SER A 488 -1.52 12.34 -22.38
N GLN A 489 -2.79 11.94 -22.25
CA GLN A 489 -3.96 12.68 -22.75
C GLN A 489 -5.01 12.96 -21.67
N SER A 490 -4.70 12.79 -20.38
CA SER A 490 -5.71 12.96 -19.33
C SER A 490 -5.91 14.43 -18.94
N SER A 491 -7.13 14.92 -19.14
CA SER A 491 -7.53 16.29 -18.73
C SER A 491 -7.58 16.43 -17.21
N SER A 492 -8.06 15.42 -16.48
CA SER A 492 -8.09 15.43 -15.01
C SER A 492 -6.68 15.54 -14.42
N ALA A 493 -5.71 14.80 -14.97
CA ALA A 493 -4.32 14.88 -14.52
C ALA A 493 -3.72 16.28 -14.73
N VAL A 494 -4.03 16.93 -15.86
CA VAL A 494 -3.60 18.31 -16.14
C VAL A 494 -4.25 19.29 -15.17
N MET A 495 -5.55 19.14 -14.88
CA MET A 495 -6.25 19.99 -13.91
C MET A 495 -5.62 19.89 -12.51
N LEU A 496 -5.43 18.67 -12.00
CA LEU A 496 -4.83 18.45 -10.67
C LEU A 496 -3.40 19.01 -10.59
N LEU A 497 -2.55 18.70 -11.58
CA LEU A 497 -1.16 19.13 -11.56
C LEU A 497 -1.03 20.65 -11.74
N SER A 498 -1.84 21.27 -12.61
CA SER A 498 -1.85 22.72 -12.75
C SER A 498 -2.37 23.43 -11.51
N THR A 499 -3.39 22.89 -10.83
CA THR A 499 -3.83 23.42 -9.53
C THR A 499 -2.70 23.33 -8.51
N ALA A 500 -2.01 22.18 -8.42
CA ALA A 500 -0.89 22.01 -7.49
C ALA A 500 0.26 23.01 -7.76
N ILE A 501 0.59 23.26 -9.02
CA ILE A 501 1.57 24.29 -9.43
C ILE A 501 1.14 25.67 -8.95
N MET A 502 -0.12 26.06 -9.18
CA MET A 502 -0.64 27.36 -8.73
C MET A 502 -0.62 27.50 -7.20
N MET A 503 -0.93 26.42 -6.47
CA MET A 503 -0.90 26.42 -5.01
C MET A 503 0.54 26.51 -4.47
N ASN A 504 1.52 26.01 -5.21
CA ASN A 504 2.94 26.18 -4.91
C ASN A 504 3.41 27.63 -5.14
N GLU A 505 2.97 28.28 -6.21
CA GLU A 505 3.29 29.69 -6.50
C GLU A 505 2.86 30.64 -5.36
N VAL A 506 1.80 30.28 -4.63
CA VAL A 506 1.28 31.05 -3.49
C VAL A 506 1.71 30.49 -2.13
N GLY A 507 2.60 29.48 -2.09
CA GLY A 507 3.18 28.95 -0.85
C GLY A 507 2.28 28.03 -0.01
N VAL A 508 1.10 27.63 -0.53
CA VAL A 508 0.24 26.64 0.14
C VAL A 508 0.84 25.24 0.01
N LEU A 509 1.38 24.92 -1.17
CA LEU A 509 2.14 23.68 -1.40
C LEU A 509 3.62 23.99 -1.55
N THR A 510 4.45 22.97 -1.38
CA THR A 510 5.89 23.02 -1.64
C THR A 510 6.23 22.37 -2.98
N ASP A 511 7.41 22.65 -3.54
CA ASP A 511 7.91 21.94 -4.73
C ASP A 511 7.92 20.41 -4.52
N ALA A 512 8.23 19.95 -3.30
CA ALA A 512 8.20 18.53 -2.95
C ALA A 512 6.78 17.94 -2.94
N ALA A 513 5.76 18.74 -2.59
CA ALA A 513 4.36 18.34 -2.70
C ALA A 513 3.94 18.21 -4.17
N VAL A 514 4.32 19.16 -5.03
CA VAL A 514 4.04 19.09 -6.48
C VAL A 514 4.71 17.86 -7.11
N GLN A 515 5.97 17.58 -6.74
CA GLN A 515 6.68 16.38 -7.22
C GLN A 515 5.98 15.08 -6.80
N ARG A 516 5.45 15.02 -5.57
CA ARG A 516 4.67 13.86 -5.10
C ARG A 516 3.36 13.67 -5.86
N VAL A 517 2.67 14.75 -6.24
CA VAL A 517 1.49 14.69 -7.13
C VAL A 517 1.88 14.09 -8.49
N GLN A 518 3.00 14.55 -9.06
CA GLN A 518 3.52 14.02 -10.33
C GLN A 518 3.90 12.53 -10.22
N ASP A 519 4.61 12.13 -9.17
CA ASP A 519 5.05 10.76 -8.96
C ASP A 519 3.85 9.82 -8.72
N TRP A 520 2.86 10.28 -7.95
CA TRP A 520 1.60 9.56 -7.80
C TRP A 520 0.93 9.32 -9.14
N LEU A 521 0.73 10.36 -9.96
CA LEU A 521 0.16 10.24 -11.31
C LEU A 521 0.95 9.28 -12.22
N ARG A 522 2.27 9.15 -12.01
CA ARG A 522 3.14 8.22 -12.75
C ARG A 522 2.94 6.77 -12.29
N THR A 523 2.69 6.52 -11.01
CA THR A 523 2.68 5.17 -10.43
C THR A 523 1.29 4.58 -10.16
N GLU A 524 0.24 5.39 -10.07
CA GLU A 524 -1.13 4.94 -9.72
C GLU A 524 -1.69 3.86 -10.66
N ALA A 525 -1.27 3.85 -11.93
CA ALA A 525 -1.70 2.82 -12.89
C ALA A 525 -1.12 1.42 -12.58
N LYS A 526 -0.12 1.32 -11.69
CA LYS A 526 0.49 0.07 -11.22
C LYS A 526 -0.04 -0.39 -9.86
N SER A 527 -0.71 0.48 -9.10
CA SER A 527 -1.20 0.17 -7.75
C SER A 527 -2.59 -0.46 -7.72
N ARG A 528 -3.30 -0.52 -8.86
CA ARG A 528 -4.59 -1.20 -8.96
C ARG A 528 -4.39 -2.71 -8.79
N THR A 529 -4.68 -3.21 -7.59
CA THR A 529 -4.76 -4.65 -7.35
C THR A 529 -6.02 -5.15 -8.04
N SER A 530 -5.87 -6.05 -9.03
CA SER A 530 -7.03 -6.67 -9.67
C SER A 530 -7.84 -7.42 -8.63
N MET A 531 -9.16 -7.56 -8.86
CA MET A 531 -9.99 -8.39 -8.00
C MET A 531 -9.41 -9.80 -7.86
N GLY A 532 -8.84 -10.36 -8.94
CA GLY A 532 -8.21 -11.68 -8.91
C GLY A 532 -7.03 -11.78 -7.95
N ARG A 533 -6.13 -10.80 -7.95
CA ARG A 533 -5.02 -10.74 -6.98
C ARG A 533 -5.48 -10.51 -5.54
N SER A 534 -6.53 -9.70 -5.34
CA SER A 534 -7.12 -9.52 -4.01
C SER A 534 -7.68 -10.84 -3.46
N VAL A 535 -8.36 -11.62 -4.32
CA VAL A 535 -8.87 -12.95 -3.97
C VAL A 535 -7.72 -13.91 -3.66
N CYS A 536 -6.67 -13.96 -4.49
CA CYS A 536 -5.49 -14.79 -4.24
C CYS A 536 -4.84 -14.47 -2.90
N LYS A 537 -4.70 -13.18 -2.56
CA LYS A 537 -4.15 -12.74 -1.27
C LYS A 537 -5.01 -13.16 -0.09
N ALA A 538 -6.34 -13.01 -0.19
CA ALA A 538 -7.26 -13.44 0.86
C ALA A 538 -7.20 -14.96 1.09
N VAL A 539 -7.25 -15.73 0.00
CA VAL A 539 -7.15 -17.21 0.05
C VAL A 539 -5.79 -17.66 0.57
N GLY A 540 -4.70 -17.04 0.14
CA GLY A 540 -3.35 -17.36 0.63
C GLY A 540 -3.16 -17.04 2.11
N THR A 541 -3.78 -15.96 2.60
CA THR A 541 -3.80 -15.61 4.03
C THR A 541 -4.58 -16.66 4.83
N ALA A 542 -5.79 -17.00 4.37
CA ALA A 542 -6.62 -18.03 5.02
C ALA A 542 -5.92 -19.40 5.03
N LEU A 543 -5.30 -19.79 3.92
CA LEU A 543 -4.55 -21.05 3.81
C LEU A 543 -3.32 -21.06 4.72
N SER A 544 -2.60 -19.95 4.81
CA SER A 544 -1.47 -19.80 5.72
C SER A 544 -1.91 -19.94 7.17
N ASN A 545 -3.01 -19.29 7.56
CA ASN A 545 -3.57 -19.38 8.91
C ASN A 545 -4.05 -20.80 9.24
N LEU A 546 -4.67 -21.49 8.27
CA LEU A 546 -5.07 -22.89 8.40
C LEU A 546 -3.86 -23.79 8.74
N ILE A 547 -2.74 -23.60 8.04
CA ILE A 547 -1.50 -24.36 8.24
C ILE A 547 -0.80 -24.01 9.56
N CYS A 548 -0.79 -22.73 9.94
CA CYS A 548 -0.16 -22.29 11.19
C CYS A 548 -0.99 -22.66 12.43
N ASN A 549 -2.21 -23.13 12.26
CA ASN A 549 -3.05 -23.59 13.36
C ASN A 549 -2.74 -25.07 13.67
N ASP A 550 -2.28 -25.34 14.89
CA ASP A 550 -1.82 -26.67 15.36
C ASP A 550 -2.90 -27.77 15.30
N SER A 551 -4.17 -27.42 15.06
CA SER A 551 -5.26 -28.38 14.88
C SER A 551 -5.21 -29.14 13.55
N ASN A 552 -4.50 -28.64 12.53
CA ASN A 552 -4.49 -29.21 11.19
C ASN A 552 -3.25 -30.07 10.96
N THR A 553 -3.43 -31.40 10.89
CA THR A 553 -2.33 -32.32 10.57
C THR A 553 -1.92 -32.18 9.10
N ILE A 554 -0.62 -32.02 8.84
CA ILE A 554 -0.05 -32.00 7.48
C ILE A 554 0.44 -33.41 7.15
N GLY A 555 0.01 -33.95 6.01
CA GLY A 555 0.37 -35.30 5.57
C GLY A 555 0.88 -35.34 4.14
N LYS A 556 1.69 -36.35 3.83
CA LYS A 556 2.21 -36.62 2.49
C LYS A 556 1.27 -37.50 1.70
N GLN A 557 1.39 -37.43 0.37
CA GLN A 557 0.73 -38.35 -0.54
C GLN A 557 1.16 -39.80 -0.32
N TYR A 558 2.46 -40.01 -0.09
CA TYR A 558 3.07 -41.33 0.09
C TYR A 558 4.01 -41.31 1.30
N GLY A 559 3.68 -42.16 2.28
CA GLY A 559 4.52 -42.35 3.48
C GLY A 559 4.18 -41.40 4.62
N PRO A 560 4.84 -41.59 5.78
CA PRO A 560 4.63 -40.78 6.97
C PRO A 560 5.19 -39.33 6.85
N PRO A 561 4.55 -38.34 7.50
CA PRO A 561 3.23 -38.46 8.12
C PRO A 561 2.14 -38.70 7.06
N PHE A 562 1.28 -39.69 7.30
CA PHE A 562 0.23 -40.04 6.33
C PHE A 562 -0.89 -39.00 6.36
N TYR A 563 -1.48 -38.71 5.20
CA TYR A 563 -2.65 -37.84 5.12
C TYR A 563 -3.85 -38.39 5.91
N THR A 564 -4.53 -37.50 6.64
CA THR A 564 -5.77 -37.73 7.38
C THR A 564 -6.91 -36.93 6.75
N ILE A 565 -8.18 -37.35 6.92
CA ILE A 565 -9.32 -36.69 6.27
C ILE A 565 -9.47 -35.20 6.63
N ASP A 566 -9.12 -34.86 7.88
CA ASP A 566 -9.18 -33.51 8.42
C ASP A 566 -7.87 -32.75 8.20
N GLY A 567 -6.89 -33.34 7.50
CA GLY A 567 -5.57 -32.77 7.29
C GLY A 567 -5.42 -31.98 6.00
N VAL A 568 -4.24 -31.38 5.83
CA VAL A 568 -3.76 -30.81 4.57
C VAL A 568 -2.81 -31.80 3.90
N LEU A 569 -2.99 -32.05 2.61
CA LEU A 569 -2.13 -32.96 1.84
C LEU A 569 -1.04 -32.16 1.11
N VAL A 570 0.21 -32.60 1.23
CA VAL A 570 1.30 -32.19 0.34
C VAL A 570 1.49 -33.27 -0.71
N ALA A 571 1.24 -32.93 -1.97
CA ALA A 571 1.35 -33.86 -3.09
C ALA A 571 2.79 -33.95 -3.61
N SER A 572 3.04 -34.94 -4.47
CA SER A 572 4.36 -35.16 -5.09
C SER A 572 4.83 -34.03 -6.01
N ASP A 573 3.91 -33.20 -6.50
CA ASP A 573 4.21 -31.97 -7.26
C ASP A 573 4.38 -30.72 -6.37
N ASP A 574 4.52 -30.92 -5.05
CA ASP A 574 4.64 -29.89 -4.02
C ASP A 574 3.39 -28.98 -3.87
N SER A 575 2.27 -29.33 -4.50
CA SER A 575 1.01 -28.60 -4.32
C SER A 575 0.39 -28.86 -2.95
N ILE A 576 -0.29 -27.82 -2.44
CA ILE A 576 -1.02 -27.86 -1.18
C ILE A 576 -2.47 -28.22 -1.47
N ASN A 577 -2.95 -29.31 -0.87
CA ASN A 577 -4.21 -29.93 -1.24
C ASN A 577 -5.17 -29.93 -0.06
N VAL A 578 -6.31 -29.27 -0.26
CA VAL A 578 -7.39 -29.16 0.73
C VAL A 578 -8.69 -29.80 0.23
N THR A 579 -9.50 -30.29 1.16
CA THR A 579 -10.80 -30.89 0.85
C THR A 579 -11.81 -29.83 0.43
N LYS A 580 -12.94 -30.27 -0.12
CA LYS A 580 -14.00 -29.37 -0.58
C LYS A 580 -14.57 -28.52 0.56
N ASP A 581 -14.70 -29.09 1.74
CA ASP A 581 -15.32 -28.44 2.89
C ASP A 581 -14.42 -27.33 3.39
N LYS A 582 -13.12 -27.60 3.63
CA LYS A 582 -12.14 -26.57 3.98
C LYS A 582 -12.04 -25.44 2.95
N MET A 583 -12.07 -25.78 1.67
CA MET A 583 -12.03 -24.76 0.62
C MET A 583 -13.22 -23.79 0.71
N ASN A 584 -14.43 -24.30 0.92
CA ASN A 584 -15.61 -23.44 0.93
C ASN A 584 -15.82 -22.74 2.28
N ASP A 585 -15.63 -23.49 3.37
CA ASP A 585 -16.06 -23.08 4.71
C ASP A 585 -14.96 -22.31 5.45
N GLU A 586 -13.69 -22.44 5.04
CA GLU A 586 -12.56 -21.76 5.69
C GLU A 586 -11.80 -20.82 4.73
N LEU A 587 -11.50 -21.26 3.50
CA LEU A 587 -10.69 -20.46 2.58
C LEU A 587 -11.50 -19.43 1.76
N LEU A 588 -12.73 -19.77 1.39
CA LEU A 588 -13.60 -18.92 0.58
C LEU A 588 -14.68 -18.17 1.39
N ALA A 589 -14.78 -18.42 2.69
CA ALA A 589 -15.86 -17.91 3.53
C ALA A 589 -15.95 -16.37 3.53
N ASP A 590 -14.79 -15.69 3.61
CA ASP A 590 -14.69 -14.23 3.71
C ASP A 590 -14.27 -13.56 2.40
N VAL A 591 -14.34 -14.28 1.28
CA VAL A 591 -13.93 -13.72 -0.01
C VAL A 591 -15.04 -12.84 -0.59
N SER A 592 -14.69 -11.66 -1.06
CA SER A 592 -15.63 -10.63 -1.54
C SER A 592 -16.38 -10.94 -2.85
N VAL A 593 -16.20 -12.14 -3.40
CA VAL A 593 -16.83 -12.59 -4.65
C VAL A 593 -17.42 -13.97 -4.49
N GLY A 594 -18.44 -14.30 -5.30
CA GLY A 594 -19.04 -15.62 -5.29
C GLY A 594 -18.02 -16.72 -5.62
N ARG A 595 -18.20 -17.90 -5.03
CA ARG A 595 -17.30 -19.07 -5.15
C ARG A 595 -16.75 -19.32 -6.56
N ASN A 596 -17.64 -19.42 -7.56
CA ASN A 596 -17.21 -19.77 -8.93
C ASN A 596 -16.27 -18.71 -9.51
N THR A 597 -16.52 -17.44 -9.21
CA THR A 597 -15.68 -16.33 -9.62
C THR A 597 -14.34 -16.35 -8.87
N ALA A 598 -14.35 -16.67 -7.57
CA ALA A 598 -13.12 -16.82 -6.80
C ALA A 598 -12.21 -17.92 -7.37
N LEU A 599 -12.78 -19.08 -7.70
CA LEU A 599 -12.06 -20.21 -8.30
C LEU A 599 -11.54 -19.88 -9.70
N GLN A 600 -12.30 -19.11 -10.49
CA GLN A 600 -11.83 -18.63 -11.79
C GLN A 600 -10.61 -17.71 -11.62
N TYR A 601 -10.63 -16.78 -10.67
CA TYR A 601 -9.49 -15.90 -10.42
C TYR A 601 -8.23 -16.64 -9.93
N LEU A 602 -8.39 -17.61 -9.04
CA LEU A 602 -7.26 -18.44 -8.61
C LEU A 602 -6.67 -19.23 -9.78
N GLN A 603 -7.51 -19.62 -10.75
CA GLN A 603 -7.04 -20.28 -11.97
C GLN A 603 -6.35 -19.29 -12.92
N ASP A 604 -6.91 -18.10 -13.13
CA ASP A 604 -6.38 -17.09 -14.04
C ASP A 604 -5.03 -16.53 -13.57
N GLU A 605 -4.77 -16.57 -12.26
CA GLU A 605 -3.48 -16.20 -11.65
C GLU A 605 -2.53 -17.41 -11.47
N ASP A 606 -2.82 -18.55 -12.08
CA ASP A 606 -2.00 -19.79 -12.07
C ASP A 606 -1.70 -20.37 -10.67
N VAL A 607 -2.57 -20.10 -9.68
CA VAL A 607 -2.41 -20.59 -8.30
C VAL A 607 -3.37 -21.73 -7.93
N LEU A 608 -4.32 -22.08 -8.79
CA LEU A 608 -5.19 -23.25 -8.64
C LEU A 608 -4.99 -24.23 -9.80
N PHE A 609 -4.49 -25.41 -9.48
CA PHE A 609 -4.21 -26.46 -10.46
C PHE A 609 -5.40 -27.40 -10.65
N LYS A 610 -5.75 -27.65 -11.92
CA LYS A 610 -6.80 -28.59 -12.33
C LYS A 610 -6.19 -29.79 -13.06
N ASP A 611 -6.94 -30.88 -13.12
CA ASP A 611 -6.58 -32.04 -13.93
C ASP A 611 -6.86 -31.74 -15.41
N GLU A 612 -5.84 -31.79 -16.27
CA GLU A 612 -5.92 -31.48 -17.71
C GLU A 612 -7.03 -32.25 -18.44
N LYS A 613 -7.41 -33.42 -17.92
CA LYS A 613 -8.38 -34.33 -18.54
C LYS A 613 -9.78 -34.22 -17.93
N SER A 614 -9.97 -33.48 -16.85
CA SER A 614 -11.25 -33.38 -16.15
C SER A 614 -11.87 -31.99 -16.36
N LYS A 615 -13.18 -31.93 -16.62
CA LYS A 615 -13.94 -30.67 -16.62
C LYS A 615 -14.16 -30.10 -15.20
N GLY A 616 -13.57 -30.71 -14.17
CA GLY A 616 -13.77 -30.36 -12.76
C GLY A 616 -12.75 -29.35 -12.23
N GLU A 617 -13.13 -28.62 -11.17
CA GLU A 617 -12.27 -27.65 -10.49
C GLU A 617 -11.27 -28.29 -9.50
N GLN A 618 -11.34 -29.62 -9.33
CA GLN A 618 -10.55 -30.39 -8.37
C GLN A 618 -9.63 -31.37 -9.09
N LYS A 619 -8.41 -31.54 -8.55
CA LYS A 619 -7.46 -32.56 -9.00
C LYS A 619 -7.68 -33.86 -8.22
N THR A 620 -7.47 -34.98 -8.89
CA THR A 620 -7.61 -36.31 -8.28
C THR A 620 -6.24 -36.83 -7.86
N TRP A 621 -6.07 -37.14 -6.57
CA TRP A 621 -4.85 -37.71 -6.03
C TRP A 621 -5.11 -39.07 -5.41
N THR A 622 -4.21 -40.02 -5.67
CA THR A 622 -4.14 -41.28 -4.92
C THR A 622 -3.24 -41.08 -3.71
N VAL A 623 -3.85 -41.12 -2.52
CA VAL A 623 -3.17 -40.96 -1.23
C VAL A 623 -3.08 -42.29 -0.51
N LYS A 624 -1.96 -42.56 0.15
CA LYS A 624 -1.81 -43.74 1.01
C LYS A 624 -2.21 -43.37 2.43
N THR A 625 -3.17 -44.10 3.00
CA THR A 625 -3.52 -43.94 4.42
C THR A 625 -2.66 -44.83 5.31
N GLU A 626 -2.70 -44.59 6.62
CA GLU A 626 -1.88 -45.29 7.62
C GLU A 626 -2.06 -46.81 7.60
N ASP A 627 -3.27 -47.28 7.29
CA ASP A 627 -3.64 -48.69 7.06
C ASP A 627 -2.93 -49.33 5.83
N GLY A 628 -2.10 -48.57 5.11
CA GLY A 628 -1.41 -49.00 3.90
C GLY A 628 -2.30 -49.02 2.65
N ILE A 629 -3.58 -48.66 2.78
CA ILE A 629 -4.54 -48.66 1.69
C ILE A 629 -4.37 -47.39 0.87
N SER A 630 -4.28 -47.54 -0.45
CA SER A 630 -4.31 -46.40 -1.38
C SER A 630 -5.76 -46.01 -1.67
N LYS A 631 -6.13 -44.77 -1.35
CA LYS A 631 -7.47 -44.22 -1.59
C LYS A 631 -7.36 -43.06 -2.57
N THR A 632 -8.20 -43.08 -3.59
CA THR A 632 -8.28 -41.97 -4.56
C THR A 632 -9.26 -40.93 -4.03
N ARG A 633 -8.82 -39.67 -3.95
CA ARG A 633 -9.60 -38.54 -3.42
C ARG A 633 -9.44 -37.31 -4.32
N ARG A 634 -10.40 -36.40 -4.23
CA ARG A 634 -10.41 -35.12 -4.98
C ARG A 634 -10.08 -33.97 -4.05
N PHE A 635 -9.21 -33.08 -4.50
CA PHE A 635 -8.71 -31.94 -3.73
C PHE A 635 -8.74 -30.68 -4.58
N TYR A 636 -8.80 -29.52 -3.93
CA TYR A 636 -8.34 -28.28 -4.55
C TYR A 636 -6.83 -28.21 -4.36
N SER A 637 -6.10 -28.24 -5.48
CA SER A 637 -4.64 -28.19 -5.51
C SER A 637 -4.19 -26.75 -5.69
N LEU A 638 -3.64 -26.18 -4.64
CA LEU A 638 -3.21 -24.79 -4.60
C LEU A 638 -1.69 -24.71 -4.71
N SER A 639 -1.21 -23.67 -5.38
CA SER A 639 0.23 -23.37 -5.42
C SER A 639 0.73 -23.06 -4.01
N ARG A 640 1.92 -23.58 -3.73
CA ARG A 640 2.67 -23.28 -2.51
C ARG A 640 3.06 -21.80 -2.41
N ASP A 641 3.09 -21.10 -3.53
CA ASP A 641 3.38 -19.66 -3.59
C ASP A 641 2.35 -18.78 -2.85
N LEU A 642 1.16 -19.33 -2.56
CA LEU A 642 0.15 -18.66 -1.76
C LEU A 642 0.50 -18.63 -0.26
N LEU A 643 1.44 -19.45 0.19
CA LEU A 643 1.79 -19.57 1.61
C LEU A 643 2.74 -18.47 2.07
N SER A 644 2.49 -17.98 3.28
CA SER A 644 3.46 -17.17 4.02
C SER A 644 4.77 -17.95 4.29
N PRO A 645 5.90 -17.25 4.51
CA PRO A 645 7.16 -17.90 4.85
C PRO A 645 7.07 -18.83 6.08
N GLU A 646 6.29 -18.44 7.09
CA GLU A 646 6.08 -19.25 8.30
C GLU A 646 5.28 -20.52 8.01
N ALA A 647 4.15 -20.40 7.30
CA ALA A 647 3.36 -21.56 6.90
C ALA A 647 4.19 -22.54 6.04
N ASN A 648 5.02 -22.00 5.14
CA ASN A 648 5.94 -22.80 4.32
C ASN A 648 6.94 -23.60 5.17
N ARG A 649 7.49 -22.99 6.23
CA ARG A 649 8.39 -23.65 7.17
C ARG A 649 7.69 -24.77 7.92
N ILE A 650 6.47 -24.54 8.41
CA ILE A 650 5.68 -25.57 9.12
C ILE A 650 5.40 -26.77 8.21
N VAL A 651 5.04 -26.53 6.95
CA VAL A 651 4.88 -27.59 5.95
C VAL A 651 6.17 -28.39 5.77
N ASP A 652 7.30 -27.71 5.57
CA ASP A 652 8.61 -28.38 5.41
C ASP A 652 8.98 -29.21 6.64
N GLU A 653 8.79 -28.66 7.85
CA GLU A 653 9.07 -29.37 9.10
C GLU A 653 8.20 -30.63 9.23
N ALA A 654 6.89 -30.53 8.96
CA ALA A 654 5.98 -31.66 9.02
C ALA A 654 6.29 -32.74 7.96
N VAL A 655 6.65 -32.33 6.74
CA VAL A 655 7.05 -33.27 5.68
C VAL A 655 8.38 -33.93 6.06
N ALA A 656 9.33 -33.24 6.69
CA ALA A 656 10.62 -33.83 7.05
C ALA A 656 10.57 -34.70 8.33
N SER A 657 9.60 -34.49 9.22
CA SER A 657 9.62 -34.93 10.63
C SER A 657 9.70 -36.44 10.88
N ASP A 658 9.39 -37.28 9.89
CA ASP A 658 9.53 -38.73 10.06
C ASP A 658 11.01 -39.15 10.08
N LEU A 659 11.84 -38.56 9.21
CA LEU A 659 13.23 -38.96 9.01
C LEU A 659 14.22 -37.95 9.59
N PHE A 660 13.84 -36.68 9.65
CA PHE A 660 14.62 -35.60 10.25
C PHE A 660 14.03 -35.24 11.62
N HIS A 661 14.89 -35.10 12.62
CA HIS A 661 14.51 -34.91 14.03
C HIS A 661 15.09 -33.61 14.56
N LYS A 662 14.32 -32.88 15.39
CA LYS A 662 14.79 -31.63 16.00
C LYS A 662 15.94 -31.89 17.01
N PRO A 663 16.93 -30.98 17.14
CA PRO A 663 18.06 -31.11 18.06
C PRO A 663 17.67 -31.40 19.51
N ASN A 664 16.56 -30.82 19.96
CA ASN A 664 16.06 -30.96 21.34
C ASN A 664 15.29 -32.25 21.58
N LYS A 665 15.02 -33.03 20.53
CA LYS A 665 14.31 -34.30 20.64
C LYS A 665 15.30 -35.38 21.09
N HIS A 666 15.11 -35.90 22.29
CA HIS A 666 15.94 -36.99 22.79
C HIS A 666 15.58 -38.30 22.07
N ILE A 667 16.56 -38.90 21.41
CA ILE A 667 16.48 -40.22 20.80
C ILE A 667 17.70 -41.01 21.28
N ASP A 668 17.45 -42.07 22.04
CA ASP A 668 18.51 -42.90 22.60
C ASP A 668 19.38 -43.52 21.50
N HIS A 669 20.70 -43.44 21.66
CA HIS A 669 21.70 -44.00 20.75
C HIS A 669 21.55 -43.54 19.29
N PHE A 670 21.10 -42.29 19.07
CA PHE A 670 20.97 -41.70 17.74
C PHE A 670 22.27 -41.06 17.25
N PHE A 671 22.72 -41.50 16.08
CA PHE A 671 23.91 -41.02 15.38
C PHE A 671 23.50 -40.23 14.14
N PRO A 672 23.45 -38.89 14.21
CA PRO A 672 23.15 -38.05 13.05
C PRO A 672 24.21 -38.18 11.95
N PHE A 673 23.73 -38.30 10.71
CA PHE A 673 24.56 -38.29 9.50
C PHE A 673 24.54 -36.93 8.83
N ILE A 674 23.35 -36.34 8.71
CA ILE A 674 23.13 -35.11 7.96
C ILE A 674 22.17 -34.16 8.66
N LYS A 675 22.33 -32.87 8.39
CA LYS A 675 21.40 -31.79 8.71
C LYS A 675 20.54 -31.46 7.48
N HIS A 676 19.27 -31.21 7.70
CA HIS A 676 18.36 -30.80 6.64
C HIS A 676 18.82 -29.46 6.03
N PRO A 677 18.81 -29.27 4.69
CA PRO A 677 19.40 -28.07 4.06
C PRO A 677 18.78 -26.74 4.47
N ARG A 678 17.50 -26.75 4.90
CA ARG A 678 16.72 -25.55 5.22
C ARG A 678 16.17 -25.53 6.64
N LEU A 679 16.28 -26.64 7.37
CA LEU A 679 15.65 -26.81 8.68
C LEU A 679 16.71 -27.19 9.70
N ASP A 680 16.53 -26.74 10.94
CA ASP A 680 17.39 -27.18 12.05
C ASP A 680 16.94 -28.57 12.55
N MET A 681 17.11 -29.57 11.70
CA MET A 681 16.69 -30.96 11.95
C MET A 681 17.71 -31.93 11.36
N TYR A 682 17.86 -33.10 11.96
CA TYR A 682 18.92 -34.07 11.65
C TYR A 682 18.36 -35.44 11.29
N ALA A 683 18.92 -36.07 10.28
CA ALA A 683 18.64 -37.46 9.95
C ALA A 683 19.86 -38.33 10.25
N GLY A 684 19.62 -39.55 10.72
CA GLY A 684 20.66 -40.42 11.24
C GLY A 684 20.14 -41.82 11.53
N GLN A 685 20.93 -42.59 12.25
CA GLN A 685 20.63 -43.98 12.58
C GLN A 685 20.65 -44.19 14.10
N VAL A 686 19.73 -44.99 14.62
CA VAL A 686 19.80 -45.46 16.01
C VAL A 686 20.60 -46.76 16.08
N ILE A 687 21.65 -46.83 16.90
CA ILE A 687 22.46 -48.05 17.02
C ILE A 687 22.66 -48.43 18.48
N THR A 688 21.94 -49.45 18.93
CA THR A 688 22.04 -50.01 20.29
C THR A 688 23.14 -51.05 20.43
N ASP A 689 23.38 -51.82 19.36
CA ASP A 689 24.48 -52.76 19.20
C ASP A 689 24.78 -52.98 17.72
N TYR A 690 25.94 -53.58 17.42
CA TYR A 690 26.34 -53.92 16.05
C TYR A 690 26.01 -55.36 15.67
N LYS A 691 25.32 -56.11 16.54
CA LYS A 691 24.93 -57.52 16.31
C LYS A 691 23.66 -57.61 15.48
N HIS A 692 22.75 -56.65 15.62
CA HIS A 692 21.45 -56.62 14.96
C HIS A 692 21.40 -55.58 13.83
N GLY A 693 21.59 -56.04 12.59
CA GLY A 693 21.55 -55.20 11.39
C GLY A 693 22.81 -55.32 10.54
N THR A 694 23.02 -54.35 9.65
CA THR A 694 24.27 -54.20 8.88
C THR A 694 24.94 -52.89 9.32
N PRO A 695 25.95 -52.94 10.22
CA PRO A 695 26.54 -51.76 10.84
C PRO A 695 27.67 -51.13 10.00
N PHE A 696 27.73 -51.47 8.71
CA PHE A 696 28.81 -51.09 7.81
C PHE A 696 28.37 -49.95 6.90
N ILE A 697 29.20 -48.90 6.82
CA ILE A 697 28.92 -47.67 6.09
C ILE A 697 29.97 -47.47 5.01
N ALA A 698 29.54 -47.24 3.77
CA ALA A 698 30.41 -46.82 2.69
C ALA A 698 30.28 -45.30 2.47
N VAL A 699 31.40 -44.60 2.42
CA VAL A 699 31.49 -43.15 2.19
C VAL A 699 32.25 -42.92 0.89
N THR A 700 31.62 -42.30 -0.11
CA THR A 700 32.26 -42.06 -1.41
C THR A 700 32.08 -40.63 -1.92
N GLY A 701 32.99 -40.18 -2.79
CA GLY A 701 32.94 -38.87 -3.44
C GLY A 701 34.30 -38.31 -3.81
N ALA A 702 34.34 -37.25 -4.62
CA ALA A 702 35.56 -36.62 -5.10
C ALA A 702 36.43 -36.04 -3.96
N GLN A 703 37.68 -35.72 -4.25
CA GLN A 703 38.55 -35.01 -3.30
C GLN A 703 37.96 -33.64 -2.96
N GLY A 704 38.03 -33.23 -1.69
CA GLY A 704 37.49 -31.95 -1.21
C GLY A 704 35.98 -31.90 -1.00
N SER A 705 35.22 -32.97 -1.28
CA SER A 705 33.76 -32.96 -1.18
C SER A 705 33.20 -32.97 0.26
N GLY A 706 34.03 -33.15 1.28
CA GLY A 706 33.63 -33.19 2.69
C GLY A 706 33.67 -34.58 3.36
N LYS A 707 34.17 -35.62 2.67
CA LYS A 707 34.28 -36.99 3.22
C LYS A 707 35.02 -37.04 4.57
N SER A 708 36.24 -36.51 4.64
CA SER A 708 37.08 -36.55 5.83
C SER A 708 36.41 -35.86 7.01
N THR A 709 35.78 -34.69 6.78
CA THR A 709 34.96 -34.01 7.79
C THR A 709 33.84 -34.90 8.31
N TRP A 710 33.07 -35.54 7.43
CA TRP A 710 31.99 -36.43 7.84
C TRP A 710 32.50 -37.61 8.69
N LEU A 711 33.62 -38.22 8.29
CA LEU A 711 34.25 -39.29 9.06
C LEU A 711 34.69 -38.81 10.45
N MET A 712 35.33 -37.64 10.55
CA MET A 712 35.72 -37.03 11.84
C MET A 712 34.52 -36.80 12.75
N MET A 713 33.40 -36.32 12.20
CA MET A 713 32.18 -36.13 12.98
C MET A 713 31.60 -37.46 13.47
N GLN A 714 31.66 -38.52 12.66
CA GLN A 714 31.26 -39.85 13.11
C GLN A 714 32.20 -40.40 14.19
N VAL A 715 33.52 -40.24 14.03
CA VAL A 715 34.53 -40.65 15.01
C VAL A 715 34.24 -40.07 16.40
N LEU A 716 33.98 -38.76 16.46
CA LEU A 716 33.62 -38.07 17.70
C LEU A 716 32.34 -38.62 18.32
N GLN A 717 31.28 -38.76 17.53
CA GLN A 717 29.99 -39.26 18.02
C GLN A 717 30.08 -40.68 18.55
N ARG A 718 30.88 -41.54 17.90
CA ARG A 718 31.09 -42.94 18.32
C ARG A 718 31.86 -43.00 19.63
N ALA A 719 32.95 -42.24 19.75
CA ALA A 719 33.71 -42.15 20.98
C ALA A 719 32.86 -41.59 22.14
N GLU A 720 32.02 -40.59 21.91
CA GLU A 720 31.09 -40.07 22.93
C GLU A 720 30.03 -41.07 23.37
N ALA A 721 29.69 -42.04 22.51
CA ALA A 721 28.81 -43.17 22.82
C ALA A 721 29.52 -44.35 23.50
N ASP A 722 30.75 -44.13 24.01
CA ASP A 722 31.60 -45.13 24.67
C ASP A 722 32.07 -46.28 23.75
N ASP A 723 31.97 -46.09 22.42
CA ASP A 723 32.62 -47.00 21.47
C ASP A 723 34.14 -46.85 21.56
N LEU A 724 34.82 -47.96 21.32
CA LEU A 724 36.23 -47.95 21.00
C LEU A 724 36.41 -47.62 19.52
N VAL A 725 37.08 -46.51 19.20
CA VAL A 725 37.25 -46.06 17.81
C VAL A 725 38.70 -46.23 17.38
N VAL A 726 38.93 -46.97 16.29
CA VAL A 726 40.25 -47.12 15.67
C VAL A 726 40.18 -46.51 14.27
N VAL A 727 41.12 -45.63 13.95
CA VAL A 727 41.27 -45.00 12.65
C VAL A 727 42.57 -45.47 12.01
N MET A 728 42.46 -46.08 10.84
CA MET A 728 43.61 -46.41 9.99
C MET A 728 43.72 -45.34 8.92
N ASP A 729 44.75 -44.50 9.06
CA ASP A 729 44.90 -43.25 8.32
C ASP A 729 46.15 -43.28 7.41
N PRO A 730 46.02 -43.78 6.17
CA PRO A 730 47.12 -43.81 5.20
C PRO A 730 47.45 -42.45 4.60
N THR A 731 46.60 -41.44 4.77
CA THR A 731 46.76 -40.12 4.14
C THR A 731 47.16 -39.03 5.12
N ASN A 732 47.29 -39.37 6.40
CA ASN A 732 47.49 -38.43 7.50
C ASN A 732 46.35 -37.38 7.62
N SER A 733 45.14 -37.72 7.15
CA SER A 733 43.95 -36.86 7.19
C SER A 733 43.39 -36.67 8.60
N PHE A 734 43.76 -37.53 9.56
CA PHE A 734 43.36 -37.46 10.95
C PHE A 734 44.47 -36.93 11.86
N CYS A 735 45.48 -36.26 11.32
CA CYS A 735 46.51 -35.63 12.15
C CYS A 735 45.93 -34.50 13.01
N ARG A 736 46.67 -34.11 14.05
CA ARG A 736 46.20 -33.11 15.03
C ARG A 736 45.90 -31.77 14.37
N GLU A 737 46.71 -31.36 13.41
CA GLU A 737 46.59 -30.11 12.67
C GLU A 737 45.30 -30.10 11.82
N GLU A 738 44.99 -31.19 11.13
CA GLU A 738 43.77 -31.33 10.33
C GLU A 738 42.50 -31.34 11.20
N LEU A 739 42.52 -32.05 12.34
CA LEU A 739 41.40 -32.03 13.29
C LEU A 739 41.10 -30.61 13.79
N ILE A 740 42.13 -29.80 14.07
CA ILE A 740 41.98 -28.39 14.45
C ILE A 740 41.46 -27.56 13.28
N ALA A 741 41.97 -27.76 12.06
CA ALA A 741 41.53 -27.05 10.85
C ALA A 741 40.05 -27.31 10.53
N HIS A 742 39.53 -28.48 10.91
CA HIS A 742 38.12 -28.84 10.82
C HIS A 742 37.25 -28.34 12.00
N GLY A 743 37.80 -27.48 12.87
CA GLY A 743 37.04 -26.80 13.91
C GLY A 743 36.83 -27.62 15.19
N ILE A 744 37.54 -28.74 15.36
CA ILE A 744 37.44 -29.56 16.58
C ILE A 744 38.26 -28.89 17.71
N PRO A 745 37.67 -28.64 18.89
CA PRO A 745 38.39 -28.00 19.98
C PRO A 745 39.60 -28.80 20.46
N ILE A 746 40.72 -28.12 20.70
CA ILE A 746 41.97 -28.71 21.20
C ILE A 746 41.74 -29.55 22.46
N GLU A 747 40.93 -29.05 23.39
CA GLU A 747 40.60 -29.75 24.64
C GLU A 747 39.93 -31.10 24.40
N LYS A 748 39.10 -31.21 23.36
CA LYS A 748 38.46 -32.48 22.95
C LYS A 748 39.47 -33.40 22.29
N ILE A 749 40.35 -32.88 21.45
CA ILE A 749 41.41 -33.66 20.81
C ILE A 749 42.32 -34.27 21.88
N ASP A 750 42.87 -33.45 22.78
CA ASP A 750 43.80 -33.89 23.82
C ASP A 750 43.12 -34.85 24.82
N LYS A 751 41.81 -34.69 25.06
CA LYS A 751 41.06 -35.60 25.93
C LYS A 751 40.72 -36.93 25.26
N SER A 752 40.37 -36.95 23.97
CA SER A 752 39.74 -38.11 23.34
C SER A 752 40.61 -38.85 22.33
N PHE A 753 41.65 -38.22 21.77
CA PHE A 753 42.48 -38.82 20.71
C PHE A 753 43.83 -39.30 21.24
N SER A 754 44.33 -40.39 20.66
CA SER A 754 45.67 -40.92 20.84
C SER A 754 46.25 -41.25 19.47
N PHE A 755 47.44 -40.71 19.19
CA PHE A 755 48.07 -40.80 17.88
C PHE A 755 49.26 -41.77 17.91
N TRP A 756 49.37 -42.61 16.89
CA TRP A 756 50.50 -43.49 16.66
C TRP A 756 50.97 -43.39 15.20
N ASP A 757 52.18 -42.88 15.00
CA ASP A 757 52.79 -42.77 13.68
C ASP A 757 53.78 -43.92 13.45
N MET A 758 53.43 -44.83 12.53
CA MET A 758 54.24 -46.01 12.23
C MET A 758 55.59 -45.67 11.59
N SER A 759 55.69 -44.54 10.88
CA SER A 759 56.92 -44.11 10.22
C SER A 759 57.98 -43.61 11.22
N THR A 760 57.56 -43.22 12.43
CA THR A 760 58.46 -42.68 13.47
C THR A 760 58.53 -43.54 14.73
N GLN A 761 57.49 -44.33 15.02
CA GLN A 761 57.35 -45.16 16.22
C GLN A 761 57.37 -46.67 15.95
N GLY A 762 57.25 -47.09 14.69
CA GLY A 762 57.19 -48.49 14.27
C GLY A 762 55.82 -49.13 14.48
N TRP A 763 55.76 -50.46 14.58
CA TRP A 763 54.48 -51.15 14.76
C TRP A 763 53.85 -50.83 16.13
N PRO A 764 52.54 -50.51 16.22
CA PRO A 764 51.83 -50.32 17.49
C PRO A 764 51.66 -51.62 18.29
N VAL A 765 51.86 -52.77 17.62
CA VAL A 765 51.74 -54.09 18.22
C VAL A 765 52.92 -54.95 17.81
N ASP A 766 53.29 -55.89 18.67
CA ASP A 766 54.34 -56.85 18.34
C ASP A 766 53.80 -57.91 17.36
N ILE A 767 54.09 -57.70 16.08
CA ILE A 767 53.72 -58.64 15.01
C ILE A 767 54.52 -59.95 15.06
N LEU A 768 55.60 -59.99 15.86
CA LEU A 768 56.40 -61.18 16.16
C LEU A 768 56.04 -61.80 17.53
N ASN A 769 54.94 -61.37 18.17
CA ASN A 769 54.45 -62.05 19.36
C ASN A 769 53.89 -63.43 18.98
N PHE A 770 54.62 -64.48 19.39
CA PHE A 770 54.28 -65.88 19.19
C PHE A 770 53.89 -66.63 20.48
N GLU A 771 53.57 -65.92 21.56
CA GLU A 771 53.23 -66.52 22.87
C GLU A 771 52.07 -67.52 22.79
N ASP A 772 51.10 -67.26 21.91
CA ASP A 772 49.95 -68.13 21.66
C ASP A 772 50.23 -69.32 20.71
N CYS A 773 51.43 -69.41 20.12
CA CYS A 773 51.78 -70.44 19.15
C CYS A 773 52.47 -71.64 19.85
N LYS A 774 51.92 -72.84 19.69
CA LYS A 774 52.41 -74.07 20.33
C LYS A 774 53.68 -74.64 19.69
N ASP A 775 53.89 -74.38 18.41
CA ASP A 775 54.98 -74.95 17.61
C ASP A 775 55.42 -74.00 16.48
N ILE A 776 56.56 -74.33 15.85
CA ILE A 776 57.13 -73.57 14.73
C ILE A 776 56.16 -73.48 13.54
N THR A 777 55.36 -74.52 13.29
CA THR A 777 54.39 -74.55 12.19
C THR A 777 53.34 -73.45 12.38
N GLN A 778 52.81 -73.28 13.59
CA GLN A 778 51.86 -72.22 13.93
C GLN A 778 52.50 -70.83 13.83
N ARG A 779 53.78 -70.69 14.22
CA ARG A 779 54.52 -69.42 14.07
C ARG A 779 54.69 -69.05 12.60
N VAL A 780 55.08 -70.00 11.77
CA VAL A 780 55.19 -69.84 10.31
C VAL A 780 53.86 -69.46 9.71
N GLN A 781 52.77 -70.17 10.06
CA GLN A 781 51.43 -69.86 9.56
C GLN A 781 50.97 -68.46 9.95
N ARG A 782 51.19 -68.06 11.21
CA ARG A 782 50.82 -66.73 11.72
C ARG A 782 51.56 -65.63 10.96
N LEU A 783 52.89 -65.66 10.95
CA LEU A 783 53.69 -64.63 10.29
C LEU A 783 53.46 -64.62 8.78
N SER A 784 53.39 -65.79 8.14
CA SER A 784 53.09 -65.88 6.70
C SER A 784 51.72 -65.32 6.37
N SER A 785 50.69 -65.55 7.20
CA SER A 785 49.36 -64.98 6.99
C SER A 785 49.40 -63.46 6.99
N LEU A 786 50.06 -62.85 7.99
CA LEU A 786 50.22 -61.40 8.09
C LEU A 786 50.92 -60.84 6.85
N LEU A 787 52.05 -61.45 6.46
CA LEU A 787 52.84 -61.02 5.31
C LEU A 787 52.10 -61.22 3.98
N ILE A 788 51.36 -62.32 3.80
CA ILE A 788 50.51 -62.58 2.64
C ILE A 788 49.40 -61.54 2.53
N SER A 789 48.79 -61.17 3.67
CA SER A 789 47.75 -60.15 3.75
C SER A 789 48.31 -58.79 3.35
N GLY A 790 49.40 -58.36 3.99
CA GLY A 790 50.07 -57.07 3.74
C GLY A 790 50.65 -56.90 2.34
N MET A 791 51.19 -57.96 1.72
CA MET A 791 51.71 -57.94 0.34
C MET A 791 50.67 -58.25 -0.75
N HIS A 792 49.39 -58.37 -0.36
CA HIS A 792 48.26 -58.63 -1.26
C HIS A 792 48.44 -59.87 -2.14
N LEU A 793 49.03 -60.94 -1.59
CA LEU A 793 49.39 -62.11 -2.39
C LEU A 793 48.18 -63.01 -2.66
N THR A 794 47.90 -63.25 -3.93
CA THR A 794 46.78 -64.11 -4.38
C THR A 794 47.25 -65.46 -4.93
N GLY A 795 48.43 -65.53 -5.55
CA GLY A 795 48.95 -66.72 -6.22
C GLY A 795 49.42 -67.83 -5.27
N PRO A 796 49.10 -69.12 -5.54
CA PRO A 796 49.50 -70.23 -4.67
C PRO A 796 51.03 -70.42 -4.59
N ASN A 797 51.75 -70.24 -5.69
CA ASN A 797 53.22 -70.34 -5.71
C ASN A 797 53.87 -69.25 -4.86
N GLN A 798 53.39 -68.01 -4.97
CA GLN A 798 53.88 -66.88 -4.18
C GLN A 798 53.70 -67.13 -2.68
N LYS A 799 52.53 -67.64 -2.27
CA LYS A 799 52.24 -67.99 -0.87
C LYS A 799 53.16 -69.09 -0.36
N ALA A 800 53.41 -70.12 -1.17
CA ALA A 800 54.31 -71.22 -0.81
C ALA A 800 55.76 -70.73 -0.60
N ILE A 801 56.26 -69.84 -1.47
CA ILE A 801 57.60 -69.23 -1.34
C ILE A 801 57.70 -68.43 -0.04
N VAL A 802 56.72 -67.57 0.27
CA VAL A 802 56.70 -66.81 1.52
C VAL A 802 56.73 -67.73 2.74
N MET A 803 55.90 -68.78 2.75
CA MET A 803 55.88 -69.74 3.86
C MET A 803 57.23 -70.43 4.06
N ALA A 804 57.87 -70.88 2.97
CA ALA A 804 59.18 -71.53 3.03
C ALA A 804 60.27 -70.57 3.58
N LYS A 805 60.33 -69.33 3.07
CA LYS A 805 61.33 -68.34 3.52
C LYS A 805 61.09 -67.85 4.94
N VAL A 806 59.84 -67.75 5.38
CA VAL A 806 59.49 -67.48 6.78
C VAL A 806 59.92 -68.64 7.69
N GLU A 807 59.74 -69.88 7.27
CA GLU A 807 60.19 -71.07 8.03
C GLU A 807 61.71 -71.12 8.18
N GLU A 808 62.46 -70.87 7.09
CA GLU A 808 63.92 -70.73 7.13
C GLU A 808 64.34 -69.64 8.13
N TRP A 809 63.72 -68.46 8.05
CA TRP A 809 64.05 -67.32 8.89
C TRP A 809 63.73 -67.56 10.38
N LEU A 810 62.59 -68.17 10.70
CA LEU A 810 62.20 -68.46 12.08
C LEU A 810 63.07 -69.56 12.73
N LYS A 811 63.51 -70.57 11.99
CA LYS A 811 64.44 -71.59 12.52
C LYS A 811 65.79 -70.98 12.91
N GLU A 812 66.26 -69.98 12.16
CA GLU A 812 67.48 -69.23 12.52
C GLU A 812 67.23 -68.24 13.68
N TYR A 813 66.02 -67.68 13.79
CA TYR A 813 65.60 -66.83 14.90
C TYR A 813 65.69 -67.56 16.25
N GLU A 814 65.24 -68.81 16.33
CA GLU A 814 65.34 -69.63 17.55
C GLU A 814 66.79 -69.86 18.03
N ILE A 815 67.77 -69.75 17.13
CA ILE A 815 69.20 -69.95 17.43
C ILE A 815 69.88 -68.64 17.84
N ASN A 816 69.57 -67.53 17.16
CA ASN A 816 70.34 -66.28 17.26
C ASN A 816 69.68 -65.19 18.12
N ASN A 817 68.40 -65.37 18.51
CA ASN A 817 67.64 -64.55 19.47
C ASN A 817 67.63 -63.02 19.27
N ASN A 818 67.97 -62.52 18.07
CA ASN A 818 68.07 -61.07 17.79
C ASN A 818 67.87 -60.70 16.31
N LEU A 819 66.99 -61.41 15.57
CA LEU A 819 66.71 -61.07 14.17
C LEU A 819 65.48 -60.16 14.05
N SER A 820 65.70 -59.00 13.44
CA SER A 820 64.65 -58.08 13.02
C SER A 820 63.93 -58.53 11.75
N ILE A 821 62.61 -58.32 11.68
CA ILE A 821 61.78 -58.62 10.49
C ILE A 821 62.28 -57.86 9.24
N PHE A 822 62.95 -56.72 9.42
CA PHE A 822 63.56 -55.94 8.34
C PHE A 822 64.73 -56.65 7.65
N ASN A 823 65.23 -57.76 8.20
CA ASN A 823 66.22 -58.61 7.55
C ASN A 823 65.62 -59.73 6.69
N LEU A 824 64.32 -60.00 6.82
CA LEU A 824 63.63 -61.04 6.04
C LEU A 824 63.71 -60.83 4.52
N PRO A 825 63.57 -59.61 3.95
CA PRO A 825 63.66 -59.39 2.51
C PRO A 825 64.95 -59.89 1.86
N LYS A 826 66.07 -59.90 2.60
CA LYS A 826 67.38 -60.38 2.10
C LYS A 826 67.37 -61.86 1.71
N ARG A 827 66.35 -62.62 2.13
CA ARG A 827 66.19 -64.06 1.85
C ARG A 827 65.46 -64.37 0.54
N PHE A 828 64.95 -63.35 -0.15
CA PHE A 828 64.17 -63.48 -1.38
C PHE A 828 64.99 -63.04 -2.61
N ASP A 829 66.03 -63.77 -2.99
CA ASP A 829 66.93 -63.34 -4.09
C ASP A 829 67.35 -64.45 -5.08
N GLU A 830 66.84 -65.69 -4.91
CA GLU A 830 67.31 -66.83 -5.69
C GLU A 830 66.80 -66.80 -7.15
N ASN A 831 65.55 -66.36 -7.37
CA ASN A 831 64.90 -66.37 -8.68
C ASN A 831 64.03 -65.14 -8.94
N ALA A 832 63.49 -65.02 -10.16
CA ALA A 832 62.71 -63.85 -10.58
C ALA A 832 61.42 -63.65 -9.78
N ASP A 833 60.76 -64.72 -9.32
CA ASP A 833 59.53 -64.64 -8.52
C ASP A 833 59.84 -64.24 -7.08
N GLU A 834 60.93 -64.74 -6.50
CA GLU A 834 61.44 -64.28 -5.20
C GLU A 834 61.82 -62.79 -5.22
N ARG A 835 62.51 -62.30 -6.26
CA ARG A 835 62.87 -60.87 -6.36
C ARG A 835 61.64 -59.95 -6.42
N LYS A 836 60.53 -60.41 -7.02
CA LYS A 836 59.26 -59.67 -7.00
C LYS A 836 58.66 -59.63 -5.59
N LEU A 837 58.68 -60.77 -4.87
CA LEU A 837 58.23 -60.84 -3.49
C LEU A 837 59.09 -60.00 -2.55
N LYS A 838 60.42 -59.99 -2.75
CA LYS A 838 61.34 -59.10 -2.06
C LYS A 838 60.92 -57.64 -2.20
N THR A 839 60.68 -57.20 -3.43
CA THR A 839 60.27 -55.81 -3.72
C THR A 839 58.98 -55.43 -2.98
N ARG A 840 58.00 -56.34 -2.93
CA ARG A 840 56.73 -56.13 -2.19
C ARG A 840 56.92 -56.12 -0.68
N LEU A 841 57.77 -57.01 -0.15
CA LEU A 841 58.06 -57.07 1.27
C LEU A 841 58.87 -55.83 1.71
N ASP A 842 59.85 -55.40 0.93
CA ASP A 842 60.59 -54.15 1.14
C ASP A 842 59.62 -52.96 1.12
N ALA A 843 58.67 -52.91 0.17
CA ALA A 843 57.65 -51.88 0.11
C ALA A 843 56.75 -51.86 1.37
N LEU A 844 56.27 -53.03 1.80
CA LEU A 844 55.48 -53.18 3.03
C LEU A 844 56.22 -52.65 4.26
N LEU A 845 57.49 -53.04 4.42
CA LEU A 845 58.29 -52.68 5.59
C LEU A 845 58.81 -51.23 5.53
N SER A 846 59.00 -50.64 4.36
CA SER A 846 59.55 -49.28 4.20
C SER A 846 58.70 -48.17 4.83
N THR A 847 57.42 -48.45 5.08
CA THR A 847 56.45 -47.51 5.68
C THR A 847 56.38 -47.59 7.20
N VAL A 848 57.13 -48.52 7.81
CA VAL A 848 57.16 -48.74 9.25
C VAL A 848 58.59 -48.65 9.75
N LYS A 849 58.83 -47.88 10.81
CA LYS A 849 60.16 -47.78 11.41
C LYS A 849 60.55 -49.09 12.10
N GLU A 850 61.82 -49.44 11.99
CA GLU A 850 62.42 -50.45 12.84
C GLU A 850 62.56 -49.92 14.27
N SER A 851 61.69 -50.38 15.16
CA SER A 851 61.81 -50.10 16.59
C SER A 851 63.01 -50.88 17.13
N GLY A 852 64.08 -50.18 17.55
CA GLY A 852 65.20 -50.83 18.23
C GLY A 852 64.75 -51.52 19.52
N ASN A 853 65.52 -52.51 19.98
CA ASN A 853 65.24 -53.42 21.10
C ASN A 853 64.81 -52.80 22.47
N GLY A 854 64.64 -51.48 22.59
CA GLY A 854 64.31 -50.77 23.83
C GLY A 854 62.88 -50.20 23.93
N VAL A 855 62.10 -50.13 22.86
CA VAL A 855 60.71 -49.60 22.91
C VAL A 855 59.74 -50.75 22.68
N GLN A 856 59.13 -51.26 23.75
CA GLN A 856 58.06 -52.25 23.61
C GLN A 856 56.81 -51.58 23.03
N PRO A 857 56.20 -52.17 21.99
CA PRO A 857 54.95 -51.66 21.45
C PRO A 857 53.85 -51.75 22.53
N PRO A 858 52.90 -50.79 22.60
CA PRO A 858 51.89 -50.77 23.65
C PRO A 858 50.94 -51.96 23.64
N GLY A 859 50.68 -52.58 22.48
CA GLY A 859 49.79 -53.73 22.36
C GLY A 859 48.31 -53.37 22.25
N TRP A 860 47.51 -54.27 21.67
CA TRP A 860 46.06 -54.08 21.51
C TRP A 860 45.32 -54.04 22.85
N ASP A 861 45.79 -54.73 23.87
CA ASP A 861 45.23 -54.70 25.23
C ASP A 861 45.25 -53.28 25.84
N LYS A 862 46.37 -52.58 25.70
CA LYS A 862 46.48 -51.19 26.15
C LYS A 862 45.73 -50.22 25.25
N PHE A 863 45.82 -50.39 23.93
CA PHE A 863 45.10 -49.51 22.99
C PHE A 863 43.59 -49.71 22.99
N LEU A 864 43.06 -50.86 23.40
CA LEU A 864 41.63 -51.15 23.29
C LEU A 864 40.91 -51.19 24.65
N SER A 865 41.62 -50.94 25.76
CA SER A 865 41.04 -50.91 27.12
C SER A 865 40.42 -49.56 27.49
N ASP A 866 40.88 -48.45 26.92
CA ASP A 866 40.34 -47.11 27.18
C ASP A 866 39.12 -46.81 26.29
N ARG A 867 37.92 -47.12 26.81
CA ARG A 867 36.64 -46.80 26.15
C ARG A 867 36.41 -45.28 26.04
N GLY A 868 35.66 -44.88 25.01
CA GLY A 868 35.41 -43.48 24.69
C GLY A 868 36.62 -42.70 24.18
N LYS A 869 37.65 -43.41 23.71
CA LYS A 869 38.85 -42.87 23.06
C LYS A 869 38.89 -43.22 21.57
N VAL A 870 39.64 -42.40 20.83
CA VAL A 870 39.94 -42.55 19.42
C VAL A 870 41.43 -42.84 19.26
N PHE A 871 41.77 -43.96 18.65
CA PHE A 871 43.14 -44.35 18.34
C PHE A 871 43.39 -44.16 16.85
N VAL A 872 44.22 -43.16 16.52
CA VAL A 872 44.60 -42.85 15.14
C VAL A 872 45.96 -43.48 14.88
N ILE A 873 46.00 -44.42 13.93
CA ILE A 873 47.22 -45.06 13.46
C ILE A 873 47.52 -44.50 12.07
N SER A 874 48.62 -43.77 11.94
CA SER A 874 49.02 -43.08 10.71
C SER A 874 50.30 -43.69 10.12
N SER A 875 50.45 -43.62 8.80
CA SER A 875 51.73 -43.86 8.12
C SER A 875 52.62 -42.61 8.09
N GLY A 876 52.20 -41.50 8.71
CA GLY A 876 52.94 -40.24 8.70
C GLY A 876 53.14 -39.71 7.28
N ASP A 877 54.35 -39.25 6.98
CA ASP A 877 54.73 -38.78 5.64
C ASP A 877 55.08 -39.93 4.68
N ALA A 878 55.01 -41.20 5.12
CA ALA A 878 55.34 -42.34 4.27
C ALA A 878 54.18 -42.65 3.30
N THR A 879 54.48 -42.69 2.00
CA THR A 879 53.50 -43.07 0.97
C THR A 879 53.30 -44.59 0.95
N ILE A 880 52.07 -45.04 1.19
CA ILE A 880 51.75 -46.48 1.15
C ILE A 880 51.71 -46.98 -0.29
N ASN A 881 52.40 -48.10 -0.53
CA ASN A 881 52.42 -48.78 -1.81
C ASN A 881 51.18 -49.67 -1.96
N VAL A 882 50.51 -49.60 -3.10
CA VAL A 882 49.32 -50.43 -3.41
C VAL A 882 49.65 -51.93 -3.44
N GLU A 883 50.92 -52.31 -3.63
CA GLU A 883 51.36 -53.72 -3.58
C GLU A 883 51.81 -54.20 -2.19
N GLY A 884 51.83 -53.31 -1.18
CA GLY A 884 52.34 -53.59 0.16
C GLY A 884 51.81 -52.59 1.18
N ASN A 885 50.77 -52.97 1.95
CA ASN A 885 50.10 -52.10 2.90
C ASN A 885 50.22 -52.62 4.36
N PRO A 886 50.88 -51.87 5.27
CA PRO A 886 51.04 -52.28 6.68
C PRO A 886 49.72 -52.29 7.45
N PHE A 887 48.70 -51.53 7.02
CA PHE A 887 47.40 -51.52 7.68
C PHE A 887 46.67 -52.85 7.54
N ASP A 888 46.86 -53.60 6.46
CA ASP A 888 46.30 -54.96 6.32
C ASP A 888 46.90 -55.92 7.37
N VAL A 889 48.19 -55.77 7.72
CA VAL A 889 48.83 -56.52 8.81
C VAL A 889 48.21 -56.15 10.15
N LEU A 890 48.05 -54.85 10.41
CA LEU A 890 47.40 -54.39 11.64
C LEU A 890 45.96 -54.88 11.74
N PHE A 891 45.24 -54.86 10.64
CA PHE A 891 43.86 -55.28 10.59
C PHE A 891 43.71 -56.78 10.88
N ASP A 892 44.60 -57.63 10.35
CA ASP A 892 44.69 -59.05 10.70
C ASP A 892 44.95 -59.27 12.20
N THR A 893 45.88 -58.51 12.79
CA THR A 893 46.19 -58.64 14.22
C THR A 893 45.05 -58.15 15.11
N LEU A 894 44.38 -57.04 14.72
CA LEU A 894 43.23 -56.49 15.42
C LEU A 894 42.05 -57.46 15.39
N TYR A 895 41.78 -58.05 14.22
CA TYR A 895 40.75 -59.07 14.08
C TYR A 895 41.00 -60.27 14.98
N SER A 896 42.25 -60.79 14.96
CA SER A 896 42.66 -61.92 15.80
C SER A 896 42.52 -61.61 17.29
N TYR A 897 42.81 -60.37 17.70
CA TYR A 897 42.63 -59.92 19.07
C TYR A 897 41.14 -59.83 19.46
N LYS A 898 40.30 -59.22 18.61
CA LYS A 898 38.87 -59.02 18.88
C LYS A 898 38.07 -60.32 18.89
N ASP A 899 38.45 -61.31 18.09
CA ASP A 899 37.80 -62.63 18.11
C ASP A 899 37.98 -63.34 19.47
N LYS A 900 39.14 -63.14 20.12
CA LYS A 900 39.42 -63.61 21.48
C LYS A 900 38.76 -62.74 22.56
N HIS A 901 38.57 -61.45 22.30
CA HIS A 901 38.02 -60.46 23.24
C HIS A 901 36.72 -59.85 22.69
N LYS A 902 35.62 -60.62 22.77
CA LYS A 902 34.35 -60.28 22.10
C LYS A 902 33.56 -59.14 22.76
N ASP A 903 33.94 -58.67 23.94
CA ASP A 903 33.19 -57.66 24.69
C ASP A 903 33.32 -56.22 24.14
N GLY A 904 32.24 -55.46 24.33
CA GLY A 904 32.07 -54.05 23.95
C GLY A 904 32.09 -53.76 22.44
N SER A 905 31.60 -52.57 22.08
CA SER A 905 31.45 -52.10 20.69
C SER A 905 32.73 -51.47 20.16
N MET A 906 33.07 -51.75 18.89
CA MET A 906 34.24 -51.17 18.24
C MET A 906 33.85 -50.59 16.89
N THR A 907 34.31 -49.38 16.60
CA THR A 907 34.17 -48.74 15.29
C THR A 907 35.54 -48.63 14.65
N LEU A 908 35.66 -49.19 13.45
CA LEU A 908 36.86 -49.07 12.63
C LEU A 908 36.61 -48.12 11.46
N ILE A 909 37.49 -47.12 11.32
CA ILE A 909 37.49 -46.20 10.18
C ILE A 909 38.66 -46.59 9.28
N LEU A 910 38.34 -46.94 8.03
CA LEU A 910 39.32 -47.23 6.99
C LEU A 910 39.27 -46.08 5.97
N ASP A 911 40.20 -45.14 6.10
CA ASP A 911 40.35 -44.09 5.11
C ASP A 911 41.10 -44.60 3.87
N GLU A 912 40.74 -44.06 2.71
CA GLU A 912 41.19 -44.51 1.38
C GLU A 912 41.25 -46.05 1.24
N VAL A 913 40.10 -46.70 1.47
CA VAL A 913 39.96 -48.16 1.48
C VAL A 913 40.50 -48.80 0.20
N GLN A 914 40.55 -48.10 -0.94
CA GLN A 914 41.15 -48.63 -2.18
C GLN A 914 42.61 -49.10 -2.03
N THR A 915 43.31 -48.69 -0.96
CA THR A 915 44.69 -49.11 -0.66
C THR A 915 44.76 -50.46 0.07
N PHE A 916 43.64 -50.99 0.58
CA PHE A 916 43.57 -52.24 1.33
C PHE A 916 43.41 -53.46 0.41
N ASN A 917 43.58 -54.65 0.99
CA ASN A 917 43.39 -55.89 0.26
C ASN A 917 41.90 -56.24 0.08
N HIS A 918 41.39 -56.18 -1.16
CA HIS A 918 39.98 -56.50 -1.49
C HIS A 918 39.74 -57.94 -1.93
N HIS A 919 40.75 -58.82 -1.89
CA HIS A 919 40.57 -60.19 -2.33
C HIS A 919 39.50 -60.91 -1.49
N LYS A 920 38.76 -61.86 -2.08
CA LYS A 920 37.66 -62.58 -1.40
C LYS A 920 38.06 -63.29 -0.10
N THR A 921 39.35 -63.58 0.06
CA THR A 921 39.92 -64.25 1.24
C THR A 921 40.65 -63.29 2.18
N SER A 922 40.64 -61.99 1.89
CA SER A 922 41.24 -60.96 2.75
C SER A 922 40.47 -60.82 4.07
N THR A 923 41.13 -60.29 5.09
CA THR A 923 40.51 -60.04 6.39
C THR A 923 39.40 -59.00 6.31
N LEU A 924 39.53 -57.97 5.48
CA LEU A 924 38.47 -57.00 5.22
C LEU A 924 37.18 -57.67 4.76
N VAL A 925 37.24 -58.49 3.71
CA VAL A 925 36.06 -59.18 3.19
C VAL A 925 35.53 -60.19 4.21
N ASN A 926 36.40 -60.86 4.97
CA ASN A 926 35.96 -61.76 6.05
C ASN A 926 35.20 -61.01 7.15
N ILE A 927 35.65 -59.82 7.56
CA ILE A 927 34.97 -59.00 8.57
C ILE A 927 33.59 -58.57 8.08
N LEU A 928 33.54 -57.99 6.88
CA LEU A 928 32.30 -57.50 6.31
C LEU A 928 31.28 -58.63 6.03
N SER A 929 31.74 -59.86 5.79
CA SER A 929 30.86 -61.00 5.50
C SER A 929 30.49 -61.88 6.70
N ARG A 930 31.32 -61.97 7.75
CA ARG A 930 31.18 -62.99 8.80
C ARG A 930 31.12 -62.45 10.25
N VAL A 931 31.51 -61.20 10.50
CA VAL A 931 31.95 -60.76 11.84
C VAL A 931 30.93 -59.90 12.60
N ARG A 932 29.64 -59.93 12.19
CA ARG A 932 28.55 -59.25 12.92
C ARG A 932 28.45 -59.67 14.41
N LYS A 933 28.92 -60.87 14.76
CA LYS A 933 28.86 -61.41 16.12
C LYS A 933 29.85 -60.75 17.09
N ASP A 934 30.91 -60.11 16.58
CA ASP A 934 32.00 -59.57 17.40
C ASP A 934 31.82 -58.08 17.73
N ASN A 935 30.62 -57.54 17.45
CA ASN A 935 30.19 -56.18 17.77
C ASN A 935 31.11 -55.09 17.15
N ILE A 936 31.41 -55.24 15.86
CA ILE A 936 32.27 -54.34 15.08
C ILE A 936 31.42 -53.58 14.05
N SER A 937 31.57 -52.26 14.01
CA SER A 937 31.16 -51.39 12.91
C SER A 937 32.38 -50.98 12.09
N VAL A 938 32.20 -50.86 10.78
CA VAL A 938 33.25 -50.47 9.85
C VAL A 938 32.73 -49.36 8.96
N ILE A 939 33.45 -48.25 8.92
CA ILE A 939 33.20 -47.13 8.01
C ILE A 939 34.34 -47.09 6.99
N LEU A 940 33.99 -47.25 5.72
CA LEU A 940 34.91 -47.36 4.60
C LEU A 940 34.83 -46.08 3.77
N ALA A 941 35.94 -45.39 3.57
CA ALA A 941 35.98 -44.19 2.74
C ALA A 941 36.81 -44.42 1.46
N SER A 942 36.30 -43.97 0.31
CA SER A 942 37.03 -44.02 -0.96
C SER A 942 36.59 -42.89 -1.90
N GLN A 943 37.41 -42.58 -2.88
CA GLN A 943 37.10 -41.56 -3.88
C GLN A 943 36.24 -42.08 -5.05
N ASP A 944 36.36 -43.36 -5.39
CA ASP A 944 35.75 -43.95 -6.58
C ASP A 944 34.72 -45.03 -6.23
N PHE A 945 33.44 -44.72 -6.50
CA PHE A 945 32.33 -45.65 -6.30
C PHE A 945 32.32 -46.79 -7.33
N LEU A 946 32.82 -46.55 -8.55
CA LEU A 946 32.82 -47.53 -9.64
C LEU A 946 34.09 -48.39 -9.67
N ASN A 947 34.98 -48.25 -8.68
CA ASN A 947 36.14 -49.12 -8.57
C ASN A 947 35.70 -50.59 -8.51
N ALA A 948 36.05 -51.35 -9.55
CA ALA A 948 35.63 -52.73 -9.74
C ALA A 948 36.08 -53.65 -8.59
N SER A 949 37.22 -53.35 -7.96
CA SER A 949 37.73 -54.12 -6.82
C SER A 949 36.93 -53.87 -5.53
N LEU A 950 36.35 -52.67 -5.38
CA LEU A 950 35.54 -52.26 -4.22
C LEU A 950 34.05 -52.60 -4.37
N THR A 951 33.58 -52.91 -5.57
CA THR A 951 32.15 -53.18 -5.81
C THR A 951 31.60 -54.30 -4.92
N MET A 952 32.38 -55.34 -4.65
CA MET A 952 32.00 -56.42 -3.71
C MET A 952 31.98 -55.95 -2.25
N VAL A 953 32.91 -55.07 -1.88
CA VAL A 953 33.03 -54.50 -0.52
C VAL A 953 31.82 -53.62 -0.22
N TYR A 954 31.44 -52.74 -1.15
CA TYR A 954 30.28 -51.86 -0.99
C TYR A 954 28.95 -52.63 -0.86
N LYS A 955 28.81 -53.81 -1.47
CA LYS A 955 27.61 -54.66 -1.32
C LYS A 955 27.39 -55.17 0.11
N TYR A 956 28.43 -55.20 0.94
CA TYR A 956 28.29 -55.55 2.36
C TYR A 956 27.87 -54.36 3.23
N CYS A 957 27.95 -53.13 2.71
CA CYS A 957 27.56 -51.94 3.45
C CYS A 957 26.03 -51.76 3.44
N GLY A 958 25.46 -51.50 4.61
CA GLY A 958 24.02 -51.30 4.78
C GLY A 958 23.58 -49.85 4.59
N THR A 959 24.54 -48.93 4.65
CA THR A 959 24.35 -47.50 4.47
C THR A 959 25.44 -46.95 3.57
N HIS A 960 25.07 -46.06 2.66
CA HIS A 960 25.93 -45.38 1.71
C HIS A 960 25.77 -43.87 1.90
N ILE A 961 26.89 -43.19 2.12
CA ILE A 961 27.03 -41.75 2.23
C ILE A 961 27.74 -41.29 0.96
N LEU A 962 26.99 -40.63 0.08
CA LEU A 962 27.40 -40.36 -1.28
C LEU A 962 27.55 -38.85 -1.46
N PHE A 963 28.78 -38.37 -1.38
CA PHE A 963 29.14 -37.01 -1.75
C PHE A 963 29.22 -36.88 -3.27
N ARG A 964 29.42 -35.65 -3.76
CA ARG A 964 29.63 -35.36 -5.20
C ARG A 964 30.62 -36.36 -5.83
N PRO A 965 30.18 -37.21 -6.79
CA PRO A 965 31.03 -38.26 -7.36
C PRO A 965 32.14 -37.74 -8.27
N LEU A 966 33.19 -38.54 -8.45
CA LEU A 966 34.29 -38.25 -9.38
C LEU A 966 33.93 -38.75 -10.80
N GLY A 967 33.56 -37.82 -11.68
CA GLY A 967 33.27 -38.10 -13.10
C GLY A 967 31.81 -38.45 -13.41
N GLU A 968 31.47 -38.39 -14.70
CA GLU A 968 30.08 -38.48 -15.18
C GLU A 968 29.49 -39.90 -15.05
N GLU A 969 30.28 -40.95 -15.28
CA GLU A 969 29.81 -42.34 -15.14
C GLU A 969 29.49 -42.69 -13.68
N CYS A 970 30.33 -42.24 -12.73
CA CYS A 970 30.04 -42.36 -11.31
C CYS A 970 28.77 -41.57 -10.93
N THR A 971 28.57 -40.39 -11.51
CA THR A 971 27.38 -39.57 -11.29
C THR A 971 26.11 -40.30 -11.73
N LYS A 972 26.11 -40.96 -12.90
CA LYS A 972 25.00 -41.78 -13.37
C LYS A 972 24.70 -42.95 -12.44
N ALA A 973 25.73 -43.69 -12.03
CA ALA A 973 25.59 -44.86 -11.16
C ALA A 973 25.05 -44.47 -9.76
N VAL A 974 25.53 -43.35 -9.21
CA VAL A 974 25.04 -42.82 -7.93
C VAL A 974 23.60 -42.31 -8.06
N ALA A 975 23.23 -41.66 -9.17
CA ALA A 975 21.85 -41.24 -9.42
C ALA A 975 20.89 -42.44 -9.50
N GLU A 976 21.30 -43.53 -10.16
CA GLU A 976 20.53 -44.78 -10.23
C GLU A 976 20.36 -45.42 -8.85
N LEU A 977 21.45 -45.51 -8.05
CA LEU A 977 21.41 -46.06 -6.69
C LEU A 977 20.49 -45.25 -5.76
N THR A 978 20.59 -43.93 -5.82
CA THR A 978 19.86 -43.01 -4.93
C THR A 978 18.43 -42.75 -5.39
N LYS A 979 18.10 -43.04 -6.65
CA LYS A 979 16.86 -42.66 -7.34
C LYS A 979 16.60 -41.16 -7.32
N LEU A 980 17.67 -40.37 -7.30
CA LEU A 980 17.63 -38.92 -7.42
C LEU A 980 17.92 -38.51 -8.86
N ASP A 981 17.49 -37.30 -9.24
CA ASP A 981 17.82 -36.75 -10.56
C ASP A 981 19.33 -36.61 -10.74
N ILE A 982 19.82 -36.94 -11.93
CA ILE A 982 21.26 -36.90 -12.23
C ILE A 982 21.87 -35.50 -12.04
N ASN A 983 21.10 -34.44 -12.33
CA ASN A 983 21.58 -33.06 -12.18
C ASN A 983 21.71 -32.69 -10.70
N VAL A 984 20.86 -33.23 -9.84
CA VAL A 984 20.96 -33.03 -8.38
C VAL A 984 22.27 -33.64 -7.87
N ILE A 985 22.59 -34.88 -8.24
CA ILE A 985 23.86 -35.51 -7.85
C ILE A 985 25.08 -34.74 -8.41
N ARG A 986 25.02 -34.32 -9.68
CA ARG A 986 26.11 -33.59 -10.34
C ARG A 986 26.43 -32.26 -9.65
N THR A 987 25.41 -31.59 -9.11
CA THR A 987 25.51 -30.25 -8.53
C THR A 987 25.49 -30.24 -7.00
N LEU A 988 25.66 -31.41 -6.35
CA LEU A 988 25.79 -31.50 -4.90
C LEU A 988 26.90 -30.55 -4.40
N PRO A 989 26.58 -29.59 -3.51
CA PRO A 989 27.57 -28.71 -2.90
C PRO A 989 28.60 -29.51 -2.08
N ASP A 990 29.77 -28.92 -1.86
CA ASP A 990 30.73 -29.48 -0.92
C ASP A 990 30.11 -29.54 0.49
N PHE A 991 30.50 -30.55 1.27
CA PHE A 991 29.92 -30.93 2.56
C PHE A 991 28.49 -31.45 2.52
N ASN A 992 27.82 -31.48 1.37
CA ASN A 992 26.51 -32.11 1.20
C ASN A 992 26.62 -33.52 0.63
N CYS A 993 25.76 -34.42 1.11
CA CYS A 993 25.72 -35.80 0.66
C CYS A 993 24.30 -36.34 0.55
N ALA A 994 24.13 -37.33 -0.33
CA ALA A 994 22.96 -38.20 -0.36
C ALA A 994 23.20 -39.42 0.55
N VAL A 995 22.22 -39.72 1.40
CA VAL A 995 22.23 -40.86 2.30
C VAL A 995 21.23 -41.90 1.81
N MET A 996 21.73 -43.09 1.52
CA MET A 996 20.92 -44.25 1.13
C MET A 996 21.20 -45.39 2.11
N GLY A 997 20.17 -46.01 2.66
CA GLY A 997 20.33 -47.15 3.57
C GLY A 997 19.54 -47.00 4.87
N SER A 998 20.16 -47.37 5.99
CA SER A 998 19.48 -47.46 7.30
C SER A 998 19.36 -46.09 7.97
N VAL A 999 18.14 -45.56 8.09
CA VAL A 999 17.83 -44.28 8.75
C VAL A 999 16.67 -44.45 9.73
N TYR A 1000 16.73 -43.80 10.88
CA TYR A 1000 15.69 -43.85 11.90
C TYR A 1000 14.41 -43.15 11.44
N SER A 1001 13.29 -43.90 11.44
CA SER A 1001 11.95 -43.36 11.22
C SER A 1001 11.22 -43.20 12.54
N GLU A 1002 10.71 -42.00 12.78
CA GLU A 1002 9.87 -41.69 13.93
C GLU A 1002 8.58 -42.51 13.92
N TYR A 1003 7.96 -42.66 12.76
CA TYR A 1003 6.71 -43.39 12.61
C TYR A 1003 6.87 -44.87 12.94
N PHE A 1004 7.90 -45.52 12.39
CA PHE A 1004 8.14 -46.95 12.62
C PHE A 1004 8.89 -47.26 13.92
N LYS A 1005 9.42 -46.24 14.61
CA LYS A 1005 10.21 -46.36 15.84
C LYS A 1005 11.42 -47.29 15.71
N ARG A 1006 12.00 -47.35 14.51
CA ARG A 1006 13.16 -48.20 14.18
C ARG A 1006 13.89 -47.64 12.97
N ASN A 1007 15.09 -48.13 12.72
CA ASN A 1007 15.75 -47.86 11.46
C ASN A 1007 15.02 -48.56 10.32
N ILE A 1008 14.71 -47.81 9.27
CA ILE A 1008 14.15 -48.32 8.02
C ILE A 1008 15.21 -48.26 6.92
N GLN A 1009 15.04 -49.12 5.92
CA GLN A 1009 15.83 -49.04 4.69
C GLN A 1009 15.16 -48.09 3.72
N LEU A 1010 15.86 -47.03 3.34
CA LEU A 1010 15.34 -46.03 2.42
C LEU A 1010 15.15 -46.63 1.01
N ILE A 1011 14.04 -46.27 0.37
CA ILE A 1011 13.74 -46.65 -1.03
C ILE A 1011 14.35 -45.63 -2.01
N THR A 1012 14.45 -44.38 -1.58
CA THR A 1012 15.03 -43.23 -2.27
C THR A 1012 15.90 -42.48 -1.26
N ALA A 1013 17.06 -41.99 -1.69
CA ALA A 1013 17.99 -41.32 -0.80
C ALA A 1013 17.43 -40.00 -0.24
N ILE A 1014 17.85 -39.65 0.98
CA ILE A 1014 17.64 -38.32 1.55
C ILE A 1014 18.91 -37.49 1.39
N MET A 1015 18.79 -36.17 1.34
CA MET A 1015 19.94 -35.27 1.16
C MET A 1015 20.05 -34.28 2.32
N GLY A 1016 21.29 -33.90 2.62
CA GLY A 1016 21.57 -32.88 3.62
C GLY A 1016 23.04 -32.51 3.67
N GLU A 1017 23.32 -31.50 4.47
CA GLU A 1017 24.68 -31.11 4.84
C GLU A 1017 25.22 -32.11 5.86
N SER A 1018 26.51 -32.39 5.85
CA SER A 1018 27.17 -33.24 6.85
C SER A 1018 26.91 -32.70 8.25
N TYR A 1019 26.44 -33.56 9.15
CA TYR A 1019 26.19 -33.15 10.53
C TYR A 1019 27.50 -32.76 11.24
N ARG A 1020 27.52 -31.59 11.89
CA ARG A 1020 28.57 -31.16 12.81
C ARG A 1020 27.97 -30.99 14.22
N PRO A 1021 28.59 -31.56 15.27
CA PRO A 1021 28.19 -31.31 16.64
C PRO A 1021 28.26 -29.81 17.00
N PRO A 1022 27.41 -29.29 17.89
CA PRO A 1022 27.37 -27.85 18.22
C PRO A 1022 28.66 -27.25 18.76
N TYR A 1023 29.59 -28.09 19.25
CA TYR A 1023 30.89 -27.67 19.77
C TYR A 1023 32.00 -27.65 18.71
N VAL A 1024 31.71 -28.04 17.47
CA VAL A 1024 32.63 -27.97 16.32
C VAL A 1024 32.35 -26.67 15.56
N GLY A 1025 33.41 -25.87 15.35
CA GLY A 1025 33.35 -24.53 14.75
C GLY A 1025 33.05 -24.47 13.26
#